data_AF-A0A7V8CVK9-F1
#
_entry.id   AF-A0A7V8CVK9-F1
#
_cell.length_a   1.000
_cell.length_b   1.000
_cell.length_c   1.000
_cell.angle_alpha   90.00
_cell.angle_beta   90.00
_cell.angle_gamma   90.00
#
_symmetry.space_group_name_H-M   'P 1'
#
loop_
_entity.id
_entity.type
_entity.pdbx_description
1 polymer ?
#
loop_
_entity_poly.entity_id
_entity_poly.type
_entity_poly.pdbx_seq_one_letter_code
_entity_poly.pdbx_strand_id
1 'polypeptide(L)'
;MGSTANQGIQLQLTPPAPELVDKAFTRMLAEHPEFVYLTLIMKLRTSRWKEALLHITQVRYTAMKSAVLQQFQRDLKDISGGHTDQRLLDAIIALVQASTPDALMVAGCREVLSHLQRMFSGVMLLRGVMLALTQPDADGYAAMHGLREALDAWSQAHPDKHLVKTLEGLRNARSGIKKAADGTIIDEGQARFTPEYVERLRRFILLRKRLSEQMIAGLRFQRLLELITTWAQESDAARKQALEAMIVRRSEERTNQLCIALLTQRLATCGGAQKAEALERTLLEILAQERARLRRQPAPSGRRIPLLMSLVQRLSAPDLNDDRDLLPLRAQLDLGTTSVQLPEVAAALAQWMQPQLHTSTAVLVLLELGEAADRGLTDGATNMFNTLSRCYSEYCSTYEFPLSAALRSSIFQDSAEAIMSWAGKLAAYRIDRLKDLGCFPLQLGTGKRTQAAFFNDPYRIRRLMLLPVLYRYWRDEDRIYRAAAATEMPMGPDAGKAFGNPDAPRRRQKRKLQTRRQTSSLTEQFVGKRGVRRLQSWLLPEEVITETLEHLDVLLYPRNNTNERIRLAEQAPHPFWKNRKRKRRIEGFRPSQDRRSQYGTRVALVSLSKEQWLMLRNQLFELKRYHTQFAAIQVQVQRFLEDAPPSFPEVREMSIDPEWLRSLPEEATSTLLSDYAERYAHYRRTLLRLRDFRPARGTEDEDLTPERLFDIETLAAHEFLQAAARLHPVVGQPISYSRTMGVNYDALSFALLNYEQPRAWGGTNTRYTLACAFCGEEAPERALLKREDISQRAEQRMFVNAPSQPFLPSRSVDAVLMYFALQFGAKHQARQLLETLWLQRRREATNAGAQMTAAVTQASLTLGRDVDGYRAWFAHIPVPIQAAEVKRQPEVAMGLHEHRGEYFFATIDFSGQVRDVGKIDLPPYFTGESGMQSEHYPFVLAKMIVKQADQAQQSAFIGIENTDWKRTETGLDRAENRLAFAHPRQRIIEVLTYKAAIEGLLRPTVVRNVAPSRDCGQCGRRMDGSAIQLAPTRHCFHCATLGRPHALRQVGQGRNQTLCCTVCGQIWSTRELVFRCSQCRSHQHARVNTALVVARKLLEQITDQRREEEAEVSP
;
A
#
# COMPACT_ATOMS: atom_id res chain seq x y z
N MET A 1 37.89 57.14 56.49
CA MET A 1 38.17 57.08 55.03
C MET A 1 37.45 55.85 54.50
N GLY A 2 36.55 56.01 53.52
CA GLY A 2 35.49 55.05 53.21
C GLY A 2 35.89 53.87 52.33
N SER A 3 35.33 52.70 52.65
CA SER A 3 35.29 51.46 51.86
C SER A 3 34.06 50.67 52.30
N THR A 4 33.11 50.40 51.38
CA THR A 4 31.98 49.51 51.60
C THR A 4 31.75 48.61 50.38
N ALA A 5 31.56 47.34 50.68
CA ALA A 5 31.28 46.22 49.78
C ALA A 5 29.88 46.28 49.15
N ASN A 6 29.69 45.56 48.03
CA ASN A 6 28.41 44.91 47.74
C ASN A 6 28.57 43.68 46.82
N GLN A 7 27.74 42.68 47.09
CA GLN A 7 27.77 41.28 46.61
C GLN A 7 27.10 41.10 45.24
N GLY A 8 27.56 40.09 44.47
CA GLY A 8 26.88 39.59 43.27
C GLY A 8 26.68 38.07 43.34
N ILE A 9 25.42 37.63 43.26
CA ILE A 9 24.94 36.24 43.41
C ILE A 9 25.14 35.47 42.08
N GLN A 10 25.88 34.35 42.11
CA GLN A 10 25.91 33.35 41.04
C GLN A 10 24.95 32.20 41.40
N LEU A 11 23.85 32.06 40.67
CA LEU A 11 22.96 30.88 40.73
C LEU A 11 23.48 29.80 39.78
N GLN A 12 24.18 28.81 40.32
CA GLN A 12 24.42 27.53 39.65
C GLN A 12 23.20 26.63 39.83
N LEU A 13 22.40 26.43 38.78
CA LEU A 13 21.39 25.37 38.76
C LEU A 13 22.06 24.04 38.40
N THR A 14 22.58 23.35 39.41
CA THR A 14 22.89 21.93 39.32
C THR A 14 21.60 21.13 39.15
N PRO A 15 21.53 20.15 38.22
CA PRO A 15 20.39 19.23 38.18
C PRO A 15 20.26 18.53 39.53
N PRO A 16 19.04 18.28 40.03
CA PRO A 16 18.84 17.63 41.31
C PRO A 16 19.55 16.28 41.30
N ALA A 17 20.27 15.99 42.39
CA ALA A 17 20.91 14.69 42.57
C ALA A 17 19.85 13.58 42.36
N PRO A 18 20.20 12.43 41.75
CA PRO A 18 19.27 11.31 41.55
C PRO A 18 18.52 10.93 42.83
N GLU A 19 19.17 11.06 43.98
CA GLU A 19 18.61 10.82 45.32
C GLU A 19 17.46 11.77 45.70
N LEU A 20 17.48 13.02 45.19
CA LEU A 20 16.42 14.00 45.38
C LEU A 20 15.22 13.70 44.48
N VAL A 21 15.46 13.16 43.28
CA VAL A 21 14.40 12.70 42.38
C VAL A 21 13.76 11.42 42.93
N ASP A 22 14.55 10.46 43.43
CA ASP A 22 14.06 9.26 44.08
C ASP A 22 13.31 9.59 45.39
N LYS A 23 13.80 10.55 46.19
CA LYS A 23 13.06 11.03 47.37
C LYS A 23 11.77 11.75 46.99
N ALA A 24 11.77 12.56 45.93
CA ALA A 24 10.56 13.22 45.45
C ALA A 24 9.54 12.22 44.90
N PHE A 25 9.98 11.20 44.17
CA PHE A 25 9.15 10.12 43.67
C PHE A 25 8.61 9.24 44.79
N THR A 26 9.45 8.85 45.76
CA THR A 26 9.05 8.09 46.95
C THR A 26 8.05 8.88 47.79
N ARG A 27 8.26 10.20 47.92
CA ARG A 27 7.33 11.10 48.61
C ARG A 27 6.02 11.25 47.86
N MET A 28 6.05 11.38 46.53
CA MET A 28 4.84 11.47 45.70
C MET A 28 4.06 10.14 45.67
N LEU A 29 4.75 9.00 45.75
CA LEU A 29 4.16 7.67 45.92
C LEU A 29 3.53 7.51 47.31
N ALA A 30 4.12 8.09 48.36
CA ALA A 30 3.60 8.05 49.72
C ALA A 30 2.43 9.03 49.95
N GLU A 31 2.51 10.24 49.39
CA GLU A 31 1.50 11.30 49.56
C GLU A 31 0.31 11.14 48.58
N HIS A 32 0.55 10.58 47.39
CA HIS A 32 -0.46 10.40 46.35
C HIS A 32 -0.40 9.00 45.69
N PRO A 33 -0.51 7.92 46.48
CA PRO A 33 -0.36 6.55 45.97
C PRO A 33 -1.35 6.26 44.84
N GLU A 34 -2.60 6.69 44.97
CA GLU A 34 -3.63 6.45 43.95
C GLU A 34 -3.30 7.11 42.60
N PHE A 35 -2.76 8.33 42.60
CA PHE A 35 -2.42 9.07 41.37
C PHE A 35 -1.24 8.45 40.63
N VAL A 36 -0.20 8.05 41.37
CA VAL A 36 0.99 7.40 40.79
C VAL A 36 0.63 6.01 40.27
N TYR A 37 -0.15 5.22 41.04
CA TYR A 37 -0.68 3.93 40.59
C TYR A 37 -1.58 4.07 39.36
N LEU A 38 -2.51 5.03 39.33
CA LEU A 38 -3.37 5.29 38.16
C LEU A 38 -2.57 5.72 36.94
N THR A 39 -1.53 6.55 37.10
CA THR A 39 -0.71 7.03 35.98
C THR A 39 0.16 5.91 35.40
N LEU A 40 0.76 5.07 36.26
CA LEU A 40 1.50 3.87 35.85
C LEU A 40 0.57 2.83 35.20
N ILE A 41 -0.59 2.57 35.81
CA ILE A 41 -1.62 1.69 35.23
C ILE A 41 -2.11 2.22 33.90
N MET A 42 -2.35 3.53 33.74
CA MET A 42 -2.76 4.12 32.46
C MET A 42 -1.66 4.07 31.40
N LYS A 43 -0.38 4.31 31.74
CA LYS A 43 0.75 4.20 30.79
C LYS A 43 1.06 2.75 30.40
N LEU A 44 1.01 1.81 31.35
CA LEU A 44 1.23 0.39 31.11
C LEU A 44 0.05 -0.25 30.38
N ARG A 45 -1.19 0.11 30.75
CA ARG A 45 -2.40 -0.28 30.00
C ARG A 45 -2.37 0.30 28.60
N THR A 46 -2.11 1.60 28.39
CA THR A 46 -2.16 2.17 27.04
C THR A 46 -1.10 1.61 26.07
N SER A 47 0.09 1.20 26.52
CA SER A 47 1.10 0.60 25.63
C SER A 47 0.81 -0.88 25.32
N ARG A 48 0.61 -1.72 26.34
CA ARG A 48 0.28 -3.15 26.16
C ARG A 48 -1.09 -3.35 25.49
N TRP A 49 -2.08 -2.53 25.83
CA TRP A 49 -3.40 -2.57 25.19
C TRP A 49 -3.34 -2.12 23.73
N LYS A 50 -2.55 -1.09 23.39
CA LYS A 50 -2.33 -0.70 21.98
C LYS A 50 -1.62 -1.81 21.20
N GLU A 51 -0.57 -2.42 21.76
CA GLU A 51 0.10 -3.57 21.12
C GLU A 51 -0.85 -4.76 20.94
N ALA A 52 -1.65 -5.07 21.96
CA ALA A 52 -2.67 -6.12 21.89
C ALA A 52 -3.73 -5.82 20.82
N LEU A 53 -4.26 -4.60 20.78
CA LEU A 53 -5.22 -4.18 19.75
C LEU A 53 -4.63 -4.21 18.35
N LEU A 54 -3.37 -3.77 18.19
CA LEU A 54 -2.67 -3.85 16.92
C LEU A 54 -2.48 -5.30 16.48
N HIS A 55 -2.13 -6.20 17.41
CA HIS A 55 -2.01 -7.61 17.12
C HIS A 55 -3.37 -8.23 16.76
N ILE A 56 -4.44 -7.93 17.51
CA ILE A 56 -5.81 -8.37 17.21
C ILE A 56 -6.26 -7.85 15.84
N THR A 57 -6.06 -6.56 15.55
CA THR A 57 -6.38 -5.97 14.24
C THR A 57 -5.56 -6.61 13.13
N GLN A 58 -4.27 -6.89 13.36
CA GLN A 58 -3.42 -7.58 12.39
C GLN A 58 -3.90 -9.03 12.14
N VAL A 59 -4.30 -9.75 13.19
CA VAL A 59 -4.89 -11.09 13.07
C VAL A 59 -6.16 -11.03 12.24
N ARG A 60 -7.10 -10.14 12.59
CA ARG A 60 -8.36 -9.93 11.84
C ARG A 60 -8.10 -9.52 10.40
N TYR A 61 -7.12 -8.65 10.15
CA TYR A 61 -6.68 -8.26 8.81
C TYR A 61 -6.19 -9.46 8.01
N THR A 62 -5.31 -10.29 8.61
CA THR A 62 -4.78 -11.48 7.95
C THR A 62 -5.85 -12.56 7.74
N ALA A 63 -6.79 -12.71 8.67
CA ALA A 63 -7.91 -13.65 8.59
C ALA A 63 -8.88 -13.24 7.47
N MET A 64 -9.31 -11.97 7.43
CA MET A 64 -10.16 -11.47 6.35
C MET A 64 -9.45 -11.58 5.01
N LYS A 65 -8.16 -11.19 4.91
CA LYS A 65 -7.39 -11.31 3.67
C LYS A 65 -7.26 -12.77 3.21
N SER A 66 -7.03 -13.69 4.15
CA SER A 66 -7.04 -15.14 3.89
C SER A 66 -8.39 -15.58 3.34
N ALA A 67 -9.49 -15.24 4.03
CA ALA A 67 -10.85 -15.59 3.63
C ALA A 67 -11.21 -15.05 2.23
N VAL A 68 -10.90 -13.79 1.92
CA VAL A 68 -11.11 -13.20 0.58
C VAL A 68 -10.33 -13.96 -0.48
N LEU A 69 -9.04 -14.24 -0.25
CA LEU A 69 -8.20 -14.94 -1.23
C LEU A 69 -8.65 -16.39 -1.44
N GLN A 70 -8.99 -17.10 -0.36
CA GLN A 70 -9.48 -18.48 -0.43
C GLN A 70 -10.83 -18.55 -1.14
N GLN A 71 -11.77 -17.67 -0.80
CA GLN A 71 -13.09 -17.65 -1.44
C GLN A 71 -12.97 -17.26 -2.91
N PHE A 72 -12.15 -16.25 -3.24
CA PHE A 72 -11.88 -15.90 -4.63
C PHE A 72 -11.20 -17.03 -5.41
N GLN A 73 -10.32 -17.80 -4.77
CA GLN A 73 -9.72 -18.99 -5.38
C GLN A 73 -10.75 -20.10 -5.66
N ARG A 74 -11.71 -20.32 -4.74
CA ARG A 74 -12.84 -21.25 -4.96
C ARG A 74 -13.72 -20.77 -6.11
N ASP A 75 -14.05 -19.48 -6.14
CA ASP A 75 -14.86 -18.90 -7.21
C ASP A 75 -14.16 -19.01 -8.57
N LEU A 76 -12.84 -18.76 -8.64
CA LEU A 76 -12.07 -19.00 -9.87
C LEU A 76 -12.04 -20.48 -10.27
N LYS A 77 -12.02 -21.41 -9.32
CA LYS A 77 -12.13 -22.86 -9.59
C LYS A 77 -13.50 -23.20 -10.19
N ASP A 78 -14.57 -22.65 -9.65
CA ASP A 78 -15.94 -22.87 -10.14
C ASP A 78 -16.14 -22.26 -11.53
N ILE A 79 -15.60 -21.06 -11.77
CA ILE A 79 -15.66 -20.38 -13.09
C ILE A 79 -14.84 -21.17 -14.12
N SER A 80 -13.59 -21.51 -13.79
CA SER A 80 -12.71 -22.24 -14.71
C SER A 80 -13.15 -23.67 -15.01
N GLY A 81 -13.95 -24.26 -14.12
CA GLY A 81 -14.56 -25.57 -14.30
C GLY A 81 -15.91 -25.56 -15.03
N GLY A 82 -16.47 -24.39 -15.38
CA GLY A 82 -17.77 -24.28 -16.07
C GLY A 82 -19.00 -24.42 -15.17
N HIS A 83 -18.85 -24.72 -13.88
CA HIS A 83 -19.97 -24.82 -12.93
C HIS A 83 -20.69 -23.48 -12.76
N THR A 84 -19.96 -22.38 -12.87
CA THR A 84 -20.55 -21.02 -12.78
C THR A 84 -21.40 -20.68 -14.00
N ASP A 85 -21.09 -21.25 -15.17
CA ASP A 85 -21.83 -20.98 -16.39
C ASP A 85 -23.27 -21.47 -16.25
N GLN A 86 -23.46 -22.71 -15.80
CA GLN A 86 -24.81 -23.25 -15.54
C GLN A 86 -25.57 -22.42 -14.51
N ARG A 87 -24.92 -22.08 -13.38
CA ARG A 87 -25.53 -21.25 -12.32
C ARG A 87 -25.95 -19.87 -12.82
N LEU A 88 -25.16 -19.25 -13.70
CA LEU A 88 -25.50 -17.98 -14.34
C LEU A 88 -26.75 -18.14 -15.21
N LEU A 89 -26.83 -19.19 -16.02
CA LEU A 89 -28.00 -19.44 -16.87
C LEU A 89 -29.25 -19.73 -16.06
N ASP A 90 -29.15 -20.55 -15.01
CA ASP A 90 -30.26 -20.84 -14.10
C ASP A 90 -30.74 -19.56 -13.40
N ALA A 91 -29.82 -18.69 -12.97
CA ALA A 91 -30.16 -17.40 -12.39
C ALA A 91 -30.86 -16.46 -13.38
N ILE A 92 -30.42 -16.44 -14.65
CA ILE A 92 -31.09 -15.68 -15.72
C ILE A 92 -32.49 -16.23 -15.98
N ILE A 93 -32.65 -17.55 -16.07
CA ILE A 93 -33.94 -18.19 -16.29
C ILE A 93 -34.90 -17.90 -15.13
N ALA A 94 -34.41 -17.98 -13.88
CA ALA A 94 -35.18 -17.63 -12.69
C ALA A 94 -35.61 -16.15 -12.69
N LEU A 95 -34.80 -15.25 -13.25
CA LEU A 95 -35.18 -13.85 -13.44
C LEU A 95 -36.30 -13.68 -14.46
N VAL A 96 -36.24 -14.40 -15.59
CA VAL A 96 -37.29 -14.35 -16.61
C VAL A 96 -38.59 -14.94 -16.07
N GLN A 97 -38.53 -16.10 -15.42
CA GLN A 97 -39.69 -16.75 -14.77
C GLN A 97 -40.36 -15.86 -13.72
N ALA A 98 -39.58 -15.08 -12.97
CA ALA A 98 -40.12 -14.15 -11.98
C ALA A 98 -40.77 -12.91 -12.61
N SER A 99 -40.48 -12.61 -13.88
CA SER A 99 -40.93 -11.39 -14.55
C SER A 99 -42.04 -11.63 -15.56
N THR A 100 -42.19 -12.85 -16.07
CA THR A 100 -43.26 -13.22 -17.00
C THR A 100 -43.86 -14.59 -16.65
N PRO A 101 -45.20 -14.72 -16.62
CA PRO A 101 -45.86 -16.01 -16.47
C PRO A 101 -45.87 -16.85 -17.76
N ASP A 102 -45.40 -16.30 -18.89
CA ASP A 102 -45.40 -17.00 -20.17
C ASP A 102 -44.32 -18.11 -20.22
N ALA A 103 -44.78 -19.36 -20.11
CA ALA A 103 -43.93 -20.54 -20.15
C ALA A 103 -43.18 -20.70 -21.48
N LEU A 104 -43.73 -20.22 -22.61
CA LEU A 104 -43.08 -20.30 -23.92
C LEU A 104 -41.87 -19.36 -23.99
N MET A 105 -41.98 -18.15 -23.42
CA MET A 105 -40.86 -17.20 -23.33
C MET A 105 -39.73 -17.75 -22.47
N VAL A 106 -40.05 -18.38 -21.34
CA VAL A 106 -39.07 -19.05 -20.47
C VAL A 106 -38.38 -20.21 -21.19
N ALA A 107 -39.14 -21.04 -21.90
CA ALA A 107 -38.62 -22.17 -22.65
C ALA A 107 -37.68 -21.72 -23.79
N GLY A 108 -38.10 -20.72 -24.56
CA GLY A 108 -37.26 -20.15 -25.61
C GLY A 108 -35.98 -19.52 -25.05
N CYS A 109 -36.06 -18.77 -23.95
CA CYS A 109 -34.88 -18.18 -23.33
C CYS A 109 -33.90 -19.28 -22.89
N ARG A 110 -34.40 -20.36 -22.29
CA ARG A 110 -33.59 -21.54 -21.89
C ARG A 110 -32.91 -22.18 -23.10
N GLU A 111 -33.58 -22.30 -24.24
CA GLU A 111 -33.01 -22.88 -25.46
C GLU A 111 -31.84 -22.02 -26.00
N VAL A 112 -32.05 -20.71 -26.13
CA VAL A 112 -31.00 -19.76 -26.58
C VAL A 112 -29.80 -19.80 -25.65
N LEU A 113 -30.02 -19.74 -24.34
CA LEU A 113 -28.95 -19.78 -23.35
C LEU A 113 -28.18 -21.11 -23.39
N SER A 114 -28.87 -22.23 -23.57
CA SER A 114 -28.26 -23.56 -23.72
C SER A 114 -27.41 -23.65 -24.99
N HIS A 115 -27.88 -23.04 -26.10
CA HIS A 115 -27.10 -22.95 -27.34
C HIS A 115 -25.80 -22.15 -27.12
N LEU A 116 -25.89 -20.97 -26.48
CA LEU A 116 -24.72 -20.16 -26.17
C LEU A 116 -23.73 -20.88 -25.25
N GLN A 117 -24.20 -21.68 -24.28
CA GLN A 117 -23.37 -22.48 -23.39
C GLN A 117 -22.55 -23.55 -24.13
N ARG A 118 -23.09 -24.14 -25.19
CA ARG A 118 -22.35 -25.11 -26.02
C ARG A 118 -21.21 -24.46 -26.79
N MET A 119 -21.37 -23.19 -27.16
CA MET A 119 -20.40 -22.43 -27.96
C MET A 119 -19.35 -21.72 -27.12
N PHE A 120 -19.73 -21.25 -25.92
CA PHE A 120 -18.94 -20.33 -25.13
C PHE A 120 -18.92 -20.71 -23.64
N SER A 121 -17.85 -20.34 -22.94
CA SER A 121 -17.72 -20.52 -21.49
C SER A 121 -17.19 -19.27 -20.80
N GLY A 122 -17.47 -19.15 -19.49
CA GLY A 122 -17.03 -18.05 -18.65
C GLY A 122 -17.35 -16.68 -19.24
N VAL A 123 -16.34 -15.81 -19.35
CA VAL A 123 -16.53 -14.42 -19.80
C VAL A 123 -17.04 -14.35 -21.24
N MET A 124 -16.72 -15.34 -22.09
CA MET A 124 -17.21 -15.39 -23.47
C MET A 124 -18.69 -15.77 -23.52
N LEU A 125 -19.16 -16.66 -22.65
CA LEU A 125 -20.59 -16.98 -22.55
C LEU A 125 -21.39 -15.72 -22.21
N LEU A 126 -20.93 -14.99 -21.20
CA LEU A 126 -21.57 -13.76 -20.79
C LEU A 126 -21.59 -12.70 -21.91
N ARG A 127 -20.51 -12.58 -22.69
CA ARG A 127 -20.52 -11.73 -23.90
C ARG A 127 -21.53 -12.20 -24.94
N GLY A 128 -21.66 -13.52 -25.17
CA GLY A 128 -22.69 -14.09 -26.04
C GLY A 128 -24.10 -13.73 -25.58
N VAL A 129 -24.38 -13.85 -24.28
CA VAL A 129 -25.67 -13.46 -23.67
C VAL A 129 -25.93 -11.96 -23.86
N MET A 130 -24.91 -11.11 -23.66
CA MET A 130 -25.05 -9.67 -23.85
C MET A 130 -25.28 -9.28 -25.31
N LEU A 131 -24.63 -9.96 -26.26
CA LEU A 131 -24.87 -9.76 -27.69
C LEU A 131 -26.30 -10.15 -28.05
N ALA A 132 -26.76 -11.32 -27.60
CA ALA A 132 -28.13 -11.79 -27.78
C ALA A 132 -29.18 -10.82 -27.21
N LEU A 133 -28.87 -10.17 -26.08
CA LEU A 133 -29.72 -9.15 -25.47
C LEU A 133 -29.78 -7.82 -26.22
N THR A 134 -28.84 -7.57 -27.13
CA THR A 134 -28.78 -6.32 -27.91
C THR A 134 -29.24 -6.47 -29.35
N GLN A 135 -29.37 -7.70 -29.85
CA GLN A 135 -29.89 -7.93 -31.20
C GLN A 135 -31.39 -7.62 -31.26
N PRO A 136 -31.87 -6.97 -32.34
CA PRO A 136 -33.30 -6.81 -32.60
C PRO A 136 -33.97 -8.17 -32.86
N ASP A 137 -35.31 -8.22 -32.74
CA ASP A 137 -36.10 -9.46 -32.71
C ASP A 137 -36.07 -10.32 -34.00
N ALA A 138 -35.35 -9.89 -35.03
CA ALA A 138 -35.33 -10.52 -36.36
C ALA A 138 -34.52 -11.83 -36.44
N ASP A 139 -33.54 -12.07 -35.56
CA ASP A 139 -32.51 -13.11 -35.75
C ASP A 139 -32.66 -14.34 -34.81
N GLY A 140 -33.88 -14.78 -34.50
CA GLY A 140 -34.10 -15.95 -33.63
C GLY A 140 -33.84 -15.72 -32.13
N TYR A 141 -33.57 -14.47 -31.73
CA TYR A 141 -33.40 -14.06 -30.33
C TYR A 141 -34.67 -13.44 -29.70
N ALA A 142 -35.83 -13.57 -30.34
CA ALA A 142 -37.12 -13.14 -29.78
C ALA A 142 -37.36 -13.72 -28.37
N ALA A 143 -36.88 -14.94 -28.12
CA ALA A 143 -36.86 -15.58 -26.81
C ALA A 143 -36.13 -14.79 -25.69
N MET A 144 -35.18 -13.90 -26.03
CA MET A 144 -34.49 -13.02 -25.08
C MET A 144 -35.29 -11.75 -24.73
N HIS A 145 -36.46 -11.54 -25.36
CA HIS A 145 -37.34 -10.42 -25.08
C HIS A 145 -37.79 -10.38 -23.61
N GLY A 146 -38.20 -11.53 -23.06
CA GLY A 146 -38.61 -11.62 -21.65
C GLY A 146 -37.52 -11.16 -20.67
N LEU A 147 -36.25 -11.42 -20.97
CA LEU A 147 -35.13 -10.91 -20.15
C LEU A 147 -34.91 -9.41 -20.32
N ARG A 148 -35.07 -8.86 -21.53
CA ARG A 148 -34.98 -7.41 -21.78
C ARG A 148 -36.07 -6.65 -21.03
N GLU A 149 -37.31 -7.12 -21.10
CA GLU A 149 -38.45 -6.54 -20.39
C GLU A 149 -38.26 -6.63 -18.88
N ALA A 150 -37.82 -7.79 -18.36
CA ALA A 150 -37.51 -7.97 -16.95
C ALA A 150 -36.49 -6.93 -16.44
N LEU A 151 -35.41 -6.71 -17.19
CA LEU A 151 -34.37 -5.74 -16.82
C LEU A 151 -34.84 -4.29 -16.96
N ASP A 152 -35.67 -3.96 -17.96
CA ASP A 152 -36.23 -2.62 -18.13
C ASP A 152 -37.26 -2.28 -17.05
N ALA A 153 -38.19 -3.20 -16.76
CA ALA A 153 -39.16 -3.05 -15.68
C ALA A 153 -38.44 -2.88 -14.33
N TRP A 154 -37.40 -3.68 -14.07
CA TRP A 154 -36.58 -3.52 -12.88
C TRP A 154 -35.87 -2.17 -12.84
N SER A 155 -35.28 -1.72 -13.95
CA SER A 155 -34.61 -0.41 -14.06
C SER A 155 -35.57 0.77 -13.84
N GLN A 156 -36.84 0.64 -14.23
CA GLN A 156 -37.88 1.64 -13.99
C GLN A 156 -38.29 1.68 -12.52
N ALA A 157 -38.45 0.51 -11.89
CA ALA A 157 -38.76 0.40 -10.47
C ALA A 157 -37.59 0.84 -9.56
N HIS A 158 -36.34 0.76 -10.05
CA HIS A 158 -35.12 1.07 -9.30
C HIS A 158 -34.25 2.09 -10.05
N PRO A 159 -34.69 3.36 -10.15
CA PRO A 159 -33.97 4.38 -10.92
C PRO A 159 -32.58 4.63 -10.33
N ASP A 160 -31.54 4.31 -11.10
CA ASP A 160 -30.15 4.51 -10.68
C ASP A 160 -29.53 5.73 -11.38
N LYS A 161 -29.41 6.83 -10.63
CA LYS A 161 -28.81 8.08 -11.10
C LYS A 161 -27.36 7.90 -11.57
N HIS A 162 -26.59 6.97 -11.00
CA HIS A 162 -25.22 6.69 -11.42
C HIS A 162 -25.18 5.92 -12.74
N LEU A 163 -26.11 5.00 -12.97
CA LEU A 163 -26.25 4.32 -14.27
C LEU A 163 -26.55 5.34 -15.37
N VAL A 164 -27.55 6.20 -15.15
CA VAL A 164 -27.93 7.26 -16.10
C VAL A 164 -26.73 8.15 -16.42
N LYS A 165 -26.04 8.69 -15.39
CA LYS A 165 -24.83 9.50 -15.58
C LYS A 165 -23.69 8.74 -16.29
N THR A 166 -23.54 7.44 -16.03
CA THR A 166 -22.52 6.62 -16.70
C THR A 166 -22.82 6.47 -18.19
N LEU A 167 -24.09 6.20 -18.53
CA LEU A 167 -24.52 6.04 -19.92
C LEU A 167 -24.50 7.39 -20.66
N GLU A 168 -24.94 8.46 -20.02
CA GLU A 168 -24.80 9.83 -20.54
C GLU A 168 -23.34 10.19 -20.76
N GLY A 169 -22.45 9.91 -19.80
CA GLY A 169 -21.01 10.13 -19.94
C GLY A 169 -20.41 9.37 -21.13
N LEU A 170 -20.87 8.15 -21.40
CA LEU A 170 -20.43 7.37 -22.56
C LEU A 170 -21.00 7.87 -23.89
N ARG A 171 -22.27 8.29 -23.90
CA ARG A 171 -22.91 8.95 -25.07
C ARG A 171 -22.23 10.30 -25.38
N ASN A 172 -21.89 11.05 -24.33
CA ASN A 172 -21.24 12.36 -24.38
C ASN A 172 -19.73 12.28 -24.58
N ALA A 173 -19.10 11.12 -24.38
CA ALA A 173 -17.72 10.87 -24.76
C ALA A 173 -17.50 10.87 -26.29
N ARG A 174 -18.51 11.31 -27.06
CA ARG A 174 -18.42 11.72 -28.46
C ARG A 174 -17.42 12.88 -28.61
N SER A 175 -16.54 12.70 -29.59
CA SER A 175 -15.56 13.68 -30.08
C SER A 175 -14.69 14.32 -28.98
N GLY A 176 -13.63 13.63 -28.58
CA GLY A 176 -12.40 14.34 -28.25
C GLY A 176 -11.91 15.04 -29.52
N ILE A 177 -12.53 16.17 -29.90
CA ILE A 177 -12.06 17.05 -30.97
C ILE A 177 -10.69 17.54 -30.51
N LYS A 178 -9.62 16.85 -30.93
CA LYS A 178 -8.32 17.48 -30.97
C LYS A 178 -8.41 18.48 -32.11
N LYS A 179 -8.62 19.76 -31.79
CA LYS A 179 -8.21 20.81 -32.71
C LYS A 179 -6.73 20.59 -32.95
N ALA A 180 -6.34 20.24 -34.17
CA ALA A 180 -4.94 20.30 -34.55
C ALA A 180 -4.45 21.74 -34.34
N ALA A 181 -3.14 21.92 -34.15
CA ALA A 181 -2.56 23.23 -33.84
C ALA A 181 -2.81 24.29 -34.94
N ASP A 182 -3.29 23.88 -36.11
CA ASP A 182 -3.67 24.70 -37.27
C ASP A 182 -5.17 25.08 -37.29
N GLY A 183 -5.96 24.66 -36.30
CA GLY A 183 -7.40 24.92 -36.24
C GLY A 183 -8.24 24.00 -37.11
N THR A 184 -7.66 23.03 -37.81
CA THR A 184 -8.44 22.02 -38.53
C THR A 184 -9.13 21.09 -37.53
N ILE A 185 -10.45 20.99 -37.68
CA ILE A 185 -11.26 19.97 -37.02
C ILE A 185 -11.00 18.70 -37.82
N ILE A 186 -10.08 17.86 -37.34
CA ILE A 186 -10.00 16.49 -37.82
C ILE A 186 -11.21 15.78 -37.23
N ASP A 187 -12.29 15.75 -37.99
CA ASP A 187 -13.43 14.90 -37.70
C ASP A 187 -13.02 13.46 -38.05
N GLU A 188 -12.26 12.83 -37.15
CA GLU A 188 -12.12 11.36 -37.12
C GLU A 188 -13.47 10.79 -36.67
N GLY A 189 -14.43 10.87 -37.60
CA GLY A 189 -15.82 10.49 -37.43
C GLY A 189 -15.93 9.00 -37.14
N GLN A 190 -15.93 8.64 -35.86
CA GLN A 190 -16.63 7.49 -35.31
C GLN A 190 -16.77 7.76 -33.80
N ALA A 191 -18.01 7.78 -33.32
CA ALA A 191 -18.25 7.80 -31.88
C ALA A 191 -17.48 6.63 -31.26
N ARG A 192 -16.63 6.91 -30.25
CA ARG A 192 -15.81 5.88 -29.59
C ARG A 192 -16.63 4.69 -29.09
N PHE A 193 -17.93 4.90 -28.88
CA PHE A 193 -18.91 3.90 -28.47
C PHE A 193 -20.14 3.97 -29.39
N THR A 194 -20.50 2.86 -30.02
CA THR A 194 -21.73 2.73 -30.80
C THR A 194 -22.96 2.71 -29.89
N PRO A 195 -24.16 3.09 -30.36
CA PRO A 195 -25.40 2.95 -29.58
C PRO A 195 -25.61 1.51 -29.07
N GLU A 196 -25.31 0.52 -29.90
CA GLU A 196 -25.32 -0.91 -29.55
C GLU A 196 -24.37 -1.22 -28.38
N TYR A 197 -23.16 -0.66 -28.38
CA TYR A 197 -22.22 -0.83 -27.27
C TYR A 197 -22.78 -0.23 -25.96
N VAL A 198 -23.36 0.98 -26.03
CA VAL A 198 -23.93 1.64 -24.85
C VAL A 198 -25.11 0.84 -24.30
N GLU A 199 -25.98 0.33 -25.17
CA GLU A 199 -27.10 -0.51 -24.77
C GLU A 199 -26.61 -1.85 -24.21
N ARG A 200 -25.60 -2.48 -24.82
CA ARG A 200 -24.97 -3.70 -24.30
C ARG A 200 -24.46 -3.50 -22.88
N LEU A 201 -23.72 -2.40 -22.65
CA LEU A 201 -23.20 -2.08 -21.33
C LEU A 201 -24.32 -1.76 -20.33
N ARG A 202 -25.40 -1.10 -20.77
CA ARG A 202 -26.60 -0.89 -19.93
C ARG A 202 -27.18 -2.21 -19.48
N ARG A 203 -27.44 -3.15 -20.41
CA ARG A 203 -27.96 -4.49 -20.10
C ARG A 203 -27.03 -5.25 -19.17
N PHE A 204 -25.72 -5.13 -19.39
CA PHE A 204 -24.71 -5.71 -18.51
C PHE A 204 -24.85 -5.21 -17.07
N ILE A 205 -24.86 -3.88 -16.89
CA ILE A 205 -24.91 -3.26 -15.56
C ILE A 205 -26.24 -3.60 -14.86
N LEU A 206 -27.35 -3.62 -15.60
CA LEU A 206 -28.66 -3.99 -15.06
C LEU A 206 -28.69 -5.45 -14.60
N LEU A 207 -28.25 -6.39 -15.45
CA LEU A 207 -28.20 -7.81 -15.10
C LEU A 207 -27.32 -8.04 -13.87
N ARG A 208 -26.13 -7.43 -13.85
CA ARG A 208 -25.20 -7.53 -12.71
C ARG A 208 -25.83 -6.99 -11.43
N LYS A 209 -26.44 -5.80 -11.45
CA LYS A 209 -27.06 -5.21 -10.26
C LYS A 209 -28.21 -6.07 -9.75
N ARG A 210 -29.08 -6.52 -10.66
CA ARG A 210 -30.23 -7.36 -10.31
C ARG A 210 -29.79 -8.66 -9.65
N LEU A 211 -28.83 -9.38 -10.24
CA LEU A 211 -28.29 -10.61 -9.67
C LEU A 211 -27.52 -10.35 -8.37
N SER A 212 -26.77 -9.23 -8.28
CA SER A 212 -26.09 -8.84 -7.04
C SER A 212 -27.08 -8.58 -5.91
N GLU A 213 -28.20 -7.91 -6.16
CA GLU A 213 -29.23 -7.69 -5.14
C GLU A 213 -29.85 -8.99 -4.66
N GLN A 214 -30.16 -9.92 -5.57
CA GLN A 214 -30.66 -11.25 -5.21
C GLN A 214 -29.64 -12.03 -4.37
N MET A 215 -28.35 -12.02 -4.73
CA MET A 215 -27.30 -12.68 -3.94
C MET A 215 -27.18 -12.05 -2.55
N ILE A 216 -27.13 -10.72 -2.46
CA ILE A 216 -26.99 -9.99 -1.20
C ILE A 216 -28.20 -10.27 -0.30
N ALA A 217 -29.41 -10.23 -0.86
CA ALA A 217 -30.63 -10.60 -0.17
C ALA A 217 -30.57 -12.04 0.37
N GLY A 218 -30.11 -12.97 -0.46
CA GLY A 218 -29.95 -14.38 -0.11
C GLY A 218 -28.96 -14.64 1.02
N LEU A 219 -27.78 -14.02 0.95
CA LEU A 219 -26.76 -14.12 2.00
C LEU A 219 -27.25 -13.50 3.31
N ARG A 220 -27.93 -12.36 3.25
CA ARG A 220 -28.52 -11.73 4.44
C ARG A 220 -29.61 -12.60 5.05
N PHE A 221 -30.46 -13.19 4.22
CA PHE A 221 -31.50 -14.12 4.63
C PHE A 221 -30.91 -15.35 5.34
N GLN A 222 -29.93 -16.03 4.72
CA GLN A 222 -29.24 -17.19 5.32
C GLN A 222 -28.61 -16.85 6.67
N ARG A 223 -27.89 -15.73 6.76
CA ARG A 223 -27.24 -15.30 8.00
C ARG A 223 -28.23 -14.93 9.10
N LEU A 224 -29.37 -14.35 8.75
CA LEU A 224 -30.41 -14.08 9.72
C LEU A 224 -30.99 -15.38 10.26
N LEU A 225 -31.20 -16.38 9.41
CA LEU A 225 -31.64 -17.71 9.86
C LEU A 225 -30.59 -18.41 10.72
N GLU A 226 -29.31 -18.38 10.35
CA GLU A 226 -28.22 -18.91 11.19
C GLU A 226 -28.17 -18.25 12.57
N LEU A 227 -28.36 -16.93 12.63
CA LEU A 227 -28.47 -16.20 13.89
C LEU A 227 -29.71 -16.60 14.69
N ILE A 228 -30.86 -16.80 14.04
CA ILE A 228 -32.10 -17.26 14.69
C ILE A 228 -31.92 -18.69 15.23
N THR A 229 -31.29 -19.59 14.47
CA THR A 229 -30.96 -20.95 14.91
C THR A 229 -30.05 -20.91 16.14
N THR A 230 -28.99 -20.10 16.09
CA THR A 230 -28.05 -19.92 17.22
C THR A 230 -28.76 -19.32 18.44
N TRP A 231 -29.60 -18.31 18.23
CA TRP A 231 -30.39 -17.67 19.28
C TRP A 231 -31.38 -18.63 19.94
N ALA A 232 -32.00 -19.51 19.15
CA ALA A 232 -32.96 -20.49 19.64
C ALA A 232 -32.29 -21.61 20.45
N GLN A 233 -31.04 -21.96 20.11
CA GLN A 233 -30.23 -22.96 20.81
C GLN A 233 -29.49 -22.40 22.05
N GLU A 234 -29.31 -21.08 22.14
CA GLU A 234 -28.58 -20.46 23.23
C GLU A 234 -29.37 -20.51 24.55
N SER A 235 -28.69 -20.95 25.61
CA SER A 235 -29.23 -21.13 26.96
C SER A 235 -28.86 -19.97 27.89
N ASP A 236 -27.74 -19.29 27.62
CA ASP A 236 -27.32 -18.11 28.37
C ASP A 236 -28.18 -16.89 28.01
N ALA A 237 -28.90 -16.34 28.98
CA ALA A 237 -29.81 -15.21 28.80
C ALA A 237 -29.11 -13.95 28.26
N ALA A 238 -27.89 -13.64 28.71
CA ALA A 238 -27.15 -12.47 28.27
C ALA A 238 -26.70 -12.61 26.81
N ARG A 239 -26.22 -13.81 26.43
CA ARG A 239 -25.86 -14.12 25.04
C ARG A 239 -27.08 -14.13 24.13
N LYS A 240 -28.19 -14.69 24.61
CA LYS A 240 -29.45 -14.71 23.87
C LYS A 240 -29.98 -13.31 23.59
N GLN A 241 -29.93 -12.41 24.58
CA GLN A 241 -30.30 -11.00 24.39
C GLN A 241 -29.36 -10.29 23.40
N ALA A 242 -28.05 -10.57 23.43
CA ALA A 242 -27.10 -10.02 22.47
C ALA A 242 -27.36 -10.50 21.04
N LEU A 243 -27.66 -11.79 20.85
CA LEU A 243 -28.04 -12.36 19.55
C LEU A 243 -29.36 -11.76 19.05
N GLU A 244 -30.35 -11.57 19.92
CA GLU A 244 -31.61 -10.91 19.58
C GLU A 244 -31.37 -9.47 19.11
N ALA A 245 -30.55 -8.70 19.84
CA ALA A 245 -30.17 -7.35 19.42
C ALA A 245 -29.45 -7.35 18.07
N MET A 246 -28.64 -8.37 17.75
CA MET A 246 -28.00 -8.52 16.44
C MET A 246 -29.01 -8.82 15.33
N ILE A 247 -29.99 -9.69 15.58
CA ILE A 247 -31.05 -10.02 14.63
C ILE A 247 -31.86 -8.76 14.32
N VAL A 248 -32.32 -8.05 15.37
CA VAL A 248 -33.03 -6.77 15.23
C VAL A 248 -32.21 -5.75 14.46
N ARG A 249 -30.91 -5.59 14.77
CA ARG A 249 -30.01 -4.70 14.01
C ARG A 249 -29.94 -5.07 12.54
N ARG A 250 -29.96 -6.36 12.18
CA ARG A 250 -29.81 -6.81 10.77
C ARG A 250 -31.13 -6.81 9.99
N SER A 251 -32.26 -6.82 10.68
CA SER A 251 -33.60 -6.73 10.09
C SER A 251 -34.01 -5.28 9.80
N GLU A 252 -33.19 -4.58 9.02
CA GLU A 252 -33.54 -3.28 8.44
C GLU A 252 -34.74 -3.43 7.49
N GLU A 253 -35.52 -2.36 7.31
CA GLU A 253 -36.71 -2.38 6.44
C GLU A 253 -36.39 -2.88 5.03
N ARG A 254 -35.28 -2.43 4.46
CA ARG A 254 -34.80 -2.91 3.16
C ARG A 254 -34.48 -4.41 3.17
N THR A 255 -33.87 -4.92 4.24
CA THR A 255 -33.59 -6.35 4.37
C THR A 255 -34.89 -7.15 4.47
N ASN A 256 -35.88 -6.66 5.22
CA ASN A 256 -37.18 -7.31 5.34
C ASN A 256 -37.92 -7.33 3.99
N GLN A 257 -37.96 -6.22 3.25
CA GLN A 257 -38.54 -6.18 1.90
C GLN A 257 -37.87 -7.17 0.95
N LEU A 258 -36.54 -7.27 1.01
CA LEU A 258 -35.78 -8.25 0.22
C LEU A 258 -36.10 -9.70 0.64
N CYS A 259 -36.27 -9.98 1.93
CA CYS A 259 -36.67 -11.30 2.42
C CYS A 259 -38.08 -11.67 1.95
N ILE A 260 -39.03 -10.73 1.99
CA ILE A 260 -40.39 -10.92 1.47
C ILE A 260 -40.32 -11.28 -0.01
N ALA A 261 -39.64 -10.46 -0.82
CA ALA A 261 -39.51 -10.68 -2.25
C ALA A 261 -38.89 -12.04 -2.59
N LEU A 262 -37.89 -12.50 -1.82
CA LEU A 262 -37.29 -13.83 -2.01
C LEU A 262 -38.26 -14.96 -1.67
N LEU A 263 -38.95 -14.89 -0.53
CA LEU A 263 -39.91 -15.90 -0.09
C LEU A 263 -41.10 -16.01 -1.07
N THR A 264 -41.62 -14.88 -1.53
CA THR A 264 -42.74 -14.84 -2.49
C THR A 264 -42.30 -15.34 -3.85
N GLN A 265 -41.13 -14.93 -4.33
CA GLN A 265 -40.55 -15.47 -5.56
C GLN A 265 -40.39 -17.00 -5.47
N ARG A 266 -39.97 -17.55 -4.30
CA ARG A 266 -39.80 -19.00 -4.12
C ARG A 266 -41.13 -19.72 -4.18
N LEU A 267 -42.11 -19.20 -3.45
CA LEU A 267 -43.44 -19.79 -3.43
C LEU A 267 -44.11 -19.69 -4.80
N ALA A 268 -43.87 -18.64 -5.58
CA ALA A 268 -44.37 -18.53 -6.95
C ALA A 268 -43.83 -19.67 -7.83
N THR A 269 -42.52 -19.98 -7.70
CA THR A 269 -41.88 -21.05 -8.48
C THR A 269 -42.34 -22.47 -8.08
N CYS A 270 -42.67 -22.71 -6.81
CA CYS A 270 -42.98 -24.07 -6.30
C CYS A 270 -44.47 -24.31 -6.03
N GLY A 271 -45.23 -23.25 -5.73
CA GLY A 271 -46.62 -23.31 -5.27
C GLY A 271 -47.63 -22.53 -6.13
N GLY A 272 -47.15 -21.77 -7.13
CA GLY A 272 -47.98 -20.96 -8.04
C GLY A 272 -48.16 -19.51 -7.57
N ALA A 273 -48.48 -18.62 -8.52
CA ALA A 273 -48.54 -17.17 -8.31
C ALA A 273 -49.57 -16.75 -7.23
N GLN A 274 -50.76 -17.36 -7.21
CA GLN A 274 -51.80 -17.03 -6.22
C GLN A 274 -51.35 -17.28 -4.78
N LYS A 275 -50.60 -18.37 -4.53
CA LYS A 275 -50.08 -18.68 -3.19
C LYS A 275 -48.98 -17.71 -2.79
N ALA A 276 -48.18 -17.25 -3.75
CA ALA A 276 -47.15 -16.24 -3.52
C ALA A 276 -47.75 -14.88 -3.15
N GLU A 277 -48.80 -14.44 -3.84
CA GLU A 277 -49.52 -13.19 -3.52
C GLU A 277 -50.21 -13.24 -2.15
N ALA A 278 -50.77 -14.40 -1.78
CA ALA A 278 -51.31 -14.62 -0.44
C ALA A 278 -50.20 -14.48 0.62
N LEU A 279 -49.08 -15.21 0.45
CA LEU A 279 -47.94 -15.13 1.36
C LEU A 279 -47.37 -13.70 1.46
N GLU A 280 -47.29 -12.97 0.36
CA GLU A 280 -46.80 -11.58 0.37
C GLU A 280 -47.63 -10.69 1.27
N ARG A 281 -48.97 -10.76 1.13
CA ARG A 281 -49.90 -10.00 1.97
C ARG A 281 -49.71 -10.34 3.44
N THR A 282 -49.64 -11.62 3.79
CA THR A 282 -49.42 -12.08 5.17
C THR A 282 -48.08 -11.59 5.72
N LEU A 283 -47.00 -11.65 4.95
CA LEU A 283 -45.69 -11.17 5.40
C LEU A 283 -45.67 -9.66 5.62
N LEU A 284 -46.37 -8.89 4.77
CA LEU A 284 -46.54 -7.44 4.94
C LEU A 284 -47.40 -7.12 6.17
N GLU A 285 -48.44 -7.92 6.45
CA GLU A 285 -49.25 -7.82 7.66
C GLU A 285 -48.44 -8.13 8.92
N ILE A 286 -47.64 -9.20 8.93
CA ILE A 286 -46.70 -9.50 10.04
C ILE A 286 -45.77 -8.32 10.27
N LEU A 287 -45.20 -7.76 9.20
CA LEU A 287 -44.32 -6.58 9.30
C LEU A 287 -45.06 -5.35 9.88
N ALA A 288 -46.32 -5.13 9.50
CA ALA A 288 -47.16 -4.05 10.01
C ALA A 288 -47.56 -4.25 11.48
N GLN A 289 -47.88 -5.47 11.88
CA GLN A 289 -48.21 -5.83 13.26
C GLN A 289 -47.00 -5.63 14.19
N GLU A 290 -45.81 -6.06 13.76
CA GLU A 290 -44.58 -5.82 14.52
C GLU A 290 -44.24 -4.32 14.61
N ARG A 291 -44.50 -3.53 13.55
CA ARG A 291 -44.41 -2.06 13.64
C ARG A 291 -45.32 -1.50 14.72
N ALA A 292 -46.57 -1.95 14.75
CA ALA A 292 -47.56 -1.48 15.73
C ALA A 292 -47.16 -1.90 17.16
N ARG A 293 -46.72 -3.15 17.36
CA ARG A 293 -46.21 -3.66 18.64
C ARG A 293 -45.03 -2.84 19.12
N LEU A 294 -44.05 -2.63 18.24
CA LEU A 294 -42.88 -1.82 18.55
C LEU A 294 -43.30 -0.41 18.91
N ARG A 295 -44.19 0.27 18.18
CA ARG A 295 -44.68 1.63 18.52
C ARG A 295 -45.27 1.75 19.93
N ARG A 296 -45.91 0.69 20.47
CA ARG A 296 -46.59 0.72 21.78
C ARG A 296 -45.66 0.59 22.99
N GLN A 297 -44.44 0.09 22.83
CA GLN A 297 -43.49 0.02 23.95
C GLN A 297 -42.87 1.43 24.21
N PRO A 298 -42.40 1.77 25.41
CA PRO A 298 -41.62 2.99 25.66
C PRO A 298 -40.12 2.64 25.73
N ALA A 299 -39.33 2.92 24.67
CA ALA A 299 -37.88 2.70 24.69
C ALA A 299 -37.14 3.61 23.70
N PRO A 300 -35.88 4.03 23.99
CA PRO A 300 -35.38 5.34 23.56
C PRO A 300 -34.58 5.39 22.24
N SER A 301 -34.38 4.31 21.48
CA SER A 301 -33.60 4.43 20.24
C SER A 301 -33.85 3.33 19.20
N GLY A 302 -34.36 3.72 18.03
CA GLY A 302 -34.20 3.00 16.75
C GLY A 302 -34.84 1.60 16.66
N ARG A 303 -36.17 1.53 16.61
CA ARG A 303 -36.93 0.28 16.45
C ARG A 303 -36.79 -0.33 15.05
N ARG A 304 -36.02 -1.42 14.93
CA ARG A 304 -35.96 -2.29 13.75
C ARG A 304 -36.83 -3.54 14.01
N ILE A 305 -37.40 -4.14 12.95
CA ILE A 305 -38.42 -5.20 13.07
C ILE A 305 -37.82 -6.53 12.63
N PRO A 306 -37.73 -7.56 13.49
CA PRO A 306 -37.15 -8.85 13.11
C PRO A 306 -38.16 -9.75 12.39
N LEU A 307 -38.57 -9.40 11.17
CA LEU A 307 -39.60 -10.13 10.39
C LEU A 307 -39.37 -11.64 10.36
N LEU A 308 -38.13 -12.08 10.08
CA LEU A 308 -37.81 -13.51 10.01
C LEU A 308 -37.94 -14.22 11.35
N MET A 309 -37.64 -13.55 12.46
CA MET A 309 -37.85 -14.12 13.79
C MET A 309 -39.34 -14.36 14.04
N SER A 310 -40.19 -13.36 13.76
CA SER A 310 -41.64 -13.47 13.90
C SER A 310 -42.22 -14.55 12.97
N LEU A 311 -41.72 -14.66 11.73
CA LEU A 311 -42.10 -15.71 10.79
C LEU A 311 -41.75 -17.11 11.31
N VAL A 312 -40.51 -17.32 11.77
CA VAL A 312 -40.05 -18.60 12.34
C VAL A 312 -40.87 -18.97 13.57
N GLN A 313 -41.18 -18.01 14.44
CA GLN A 313 -42.04 -18.21 15.61
C GLN A 313 -43.46 -18.64 15.22
N ARG A 314 -44.09 -17.98 14.24
CA ARG A 314 -45.42 -18.35 13.76
C ARG A 314 -45.43 -19.74 13.12
N LEU A 315 -44.43 -20.05 12.29
CA LEU A 315 -44.30 -21.38 11.67
C LEU A 315 -44.05 -22.50 12.68
N SER A 316 -43.47 -22.21 13.85
CA SER A 316 -43.25 -23.18 14.94
C SER A 316 -44.49 -23.45 15.79
N ALA A 317 -45.51 -22.56 15.73
CA ALA A 317 -46.71 -22.69 16.54
C ALA A 317 -47.55 -23.91 16.12
N PRO A 318 -48.12 -24.67 17.08
CA PRO A 318 -48.96 -25.83 16.75
C PRO A 318 -50.28 -25.44 16.08
N ASP A 319 -50.81 -24.24 16.38
CA ASP A 319 -52.04 -23.72 15.80
C ASP A 319 -51.74 -22.51 14.90
N LEU A 320 -51.89 -22.68 13.58
CA LEU A 320 -51.75 -21.64 12.55
C LEU A 320 -53.12 -21.12 12.07
N ASN A 321 -54.21 -21.36 12.81
CA ASN A 321 -55.56 -21.01 12.38
C ASN A 321 -55.74 -19.52 12.06
N ASP A 322 -55.01 -18.63 12.74
CA ASP A 322 -55.03 -17.19 12.50
C ASP A 322 -54.18 -16.76 11.28
N ASP A 323 -53.26 -17.61 10.81
CA ASP A 323 -52.33 -17.35 9.72
C ASP A 323 -52.45 -18.43 8.61
N ARG A 324 -53.68 -18.70 8.12
CA ARG A 324 -53.95 -19.75 7.11
C ARG A 324 -53.10 -19.63 5.85
N ASP A 325 -52.72 -18.42 5.48
CA ASP A 325 -51.88 -18.13 4.32
C ASP A 325 -50.41 -18.59 4.49
N LEU A 326 -49.97 -18.95 5.70
CA LEU A 326 -48.67 -19.59 5.96
C LEU A 326 -48.71 -21.12 5.77
N LEU A 327 -49.89 -21.75 5.69
CA LEU A 327 -50.03 -23.20 5.51
C LEU A 327 -49.34 -23.73 4.25
N PRO A 328 -49.41 -23.04 3.07
CA PRO A 328 -48.66 -23.45 1.90
C PRO A 328 -47.15 -23.46 2.13
N LEU A 329 -46.62 -22.45 2.82
CA LEU A 329 -45.19 -22.39 3.15
C LEU A 329 -44.82 -23.51 4.12
N ARG A 330 -45.60 -23.73 5.18
CA ARG A 330 -45.37 -24.82 6.14
C ARG A 330 -45.40 -26.20 5.49
N ALA A 331 -46.32 -26.42 4.56
CA ALA A 331 -46.39 -27.67 3.79
C ALA A 331 -45.17 -27.87 2.87
N GLN A 332 -44.65 -26.80 2.28
CA GLN A 332 -43.42 -26.85 1.46
C GLN A 332 -42.14 -27.08 2.28
N LEU A 333 -42.18 -26.81 3.59
CA LEU A 333 -41.08 -27.03 4.53
C LEU A 333 -41.15 -28.40 5.23
N ASP A 334 -42.17 -29.22 4.93
CA ASP A 334 -42.41 -30.53 5.55
C ASP A 334 -42.50 -30.51 7.10
N LEU A 335 -42.98 -29.42 7.69
CA LEU A 335 -42.95 -29.20 9.15
C LEU A 335 -44.08 -29.90 9.96
N GLY A 336 -44.88 -30.80 9.36
CA GLY A 336 -45.98 -31.48 10.04
C GLY A 336 -47.03 -30.54 10.72
N THR A 337 -47.99 -31.12 11.43
CA THR A 337 -49.02 -30.37 12.20
C THR A 337 -48.67 -30.21 13.69
N THR A 338 -47.72 -30.99 14.20
CA THR A 338 -47.24 -30.91 15.58
C THR A 338 -46.32 -29.70 15.79
N SER A 339 -46.13 -29.27 17.04
CA SER A 339 -45.16 -28.22 17.36
C SER A 339 -43.75 -28.67 16.95
N VAL A 340 -43.05 -27.80 16.21
CA VAL A 340 -41.67 -28.01 15.74
C VAL A 340 -40.77 -27.02 16.46
N GLN A 341 -39.53 -27.42 16.78
CA GLN A 341 -38.63 -26.51 17.49
C GLN A 341 -38.17 -25.36 16.56
N LEU A 342 -38.01 -24.16 17.11
CA LEU A 342 -37.54 -22.97 16.37
C LEU A 342 -36.26 -23.20 15.53
N PRO A 343 -35.22 -23.91 16.03
CA PRO A 343 -34.02 -24.19 15.22
C PRO A 343 -34.31 -25.05 13.99
N GLU A 344 -35.24 -25.99 14.08
CA GLU A 344 -35.62 -26.90 12.98
C GLU A 344 -36.38 -26.12 11.90
N VAL A 345 -37.30 -25.23 12.29
CA VAL A 345 -38.02 -24.35 11.35
C VAL A 345 -37.05 -23.42 10.63
N ALA A 346 -36.11 -22.79 11.35
CA ALA A 346 -35.11 -21.92 10.75
C ALA A 346 -34.18 -22.68 9.79
N ALA A 347 -33.76 -23.91 10.14
CA ALA A 347 -32.96 -24.77 9.28
C ALA A 347 -33.73 -25.23 8.03
N ALA A 348 -34.98 -25.64 8.17
CA ALA A 348 -35.85 -26.04 7.06
C ALA A 348 -36.06 -24.86 6.09
N LEU A 349 -36.31 -23.66 6.61
CA LEU A 349 -36.47 -22.46 5.79
C LEU A 349 -35.17 -22.10 5.06
N ALA A 350 -34.01 -22.25 5.71
CA ALA A 350 -32.72 -22.04 5.07
C ALA A 350 -32.47 -23.07 3.94
N GLN A 351 -32.77 -24.34 4.18
CA GLN A 351 -32.64 -25.42 3.20
C GLN A 351 -33.59 -25.25 2.01
N TRP A 352 -34.84 -24.85 2.24
CA TRP A 352 -35.83 -24.61 1.19
C TRP A 352 -35.46 -23.45 0.26
N MET A 353 -34.74 -22.45 0.79
CA MET A 353 -34.24 -21.31 0.03
C MET A 353 -32.94 -21.60 -0.74
N GLN A 354 -32.14 -22.61 -0.35
CA GLN A 354 -30.87 -22.95 -1.02
C GLN A 354 -30.99 -23.09 -2.55
N PRO A 355 -31.99 -23.80 -3.11
CA PRO A 355 -32.08 -23.97 -4.56
C PRO A 355 -32.34 -22.67 -5.30
N GLN A 356 -32.93 -21.66 -4.64
CA GLN A 356 -33.21 -20.37 -5.27
C GLN A 356 -32.03 -19.41 -5.31
N LEU A 357 -30.99 -19.71 -4.53
CA LEU A 357 -29.75 -18.96 -4.50
C LEU A 357 -28.82 -19.41 -5.63
N HIS A 358 -29.36 -19.43 -6.86
CA HIS A 358 -28.60 -19.71 -8.07
C HIS A 358 -27.44 -18.71 -8.25
N THR A 359 -27.60 -17.50 -7.73
CA THR A 359 -26.55 -16.49 -7.75
C THR A 359 -25.52 -16.76 -6.65
N SER A 360 -24.37 -17.31 -7.06
CA SER A 360 -23.20 -17.48 -6.21
C SER A 360 -22.24 -16.29 -6.34
N THR A 361 -21.29 -16.17 -5.40
CA THR A 361 -20.19 -15.19 -5.49
C THR A 361 -19.40 -15.35 -6.79
N ALA A 362 -19.22 -16.57 -7.27
CA ALA A 362 -18.60 -16.88 -8.56
C ALA A 362 -19.37 -16.27 -9.75
N VAL A 363 -20.70 -16.30 -9.75
CA VAL A 363 -21.55 -15.67 -10.78
C VAL A 363 -21.33 -14.16 -10.78
N LEU A 364 -21.27 -13.53 -9.60
CA LEU A 364 -20.99 -12.08 -9.52
C LEU A 364 -19.58 -11.72 -9.97
N VAL A 365 -18.58 -12.51 -9.59
CA VAL A 365 -17.20 -12.31 -10.07
C VAL A 365 -17.17 -12.41 -11.60
N LEU A 366 -17.87 -13.39 -12.18
CA LEU A 366 -17.96 -13.54 -13.62
C LEU A 366 -18.62 -12.32 -14.29
N LEU A 367 -19.70 -11.79 -13.70
CA LEU A 367 -20.37 -10.57 -14.16
C LEU A 367 -19.47 -9.34 -14.05
N GLU A 368 -18.82 -9.11 -12.90
CA GLU A 368 -17.89 -7.98 -12.74
C GLU A 368 -16.70 -8.06 -13.69
N LEU A 369 -16.13 -9.25 -13.91
CA LEU A 369 -15.03 -9.46 -14.86
C LEU A 369 -15.49 -9.21 -16.29
N GLY A 370 -16.69 -9.64 -16.66
CA GLY A 370 -17.24 -9.38 -17.99
C GLY A 370 -17.65 -7.92 -18.21
N GLU A 371 -18.13 -7.21 -17.18
CA GLU A 371 -18.41 -5.77 -17.26
C GLU A 371 -17.10 -5.00 -17.44
N ALA A 372 -16.08 -5.32 -16.64
CA ALA A 372 -14.75 -4.72 -16.76
C ALA A 372 -14.13 -5.00 -18.15
N ALA A 373 -14.37 -6.20 -18.69
CA ALA A 373 -13.98 -6.60 -20.03
C ALA A 373 -14.65 -5.76 -21.12
N ASP A 374 -15.94 -5.46 -20.99
CA ASP A 374 -16.68 -4.68 -21.98
C ASP A 374 -16.33 -3.19 -21.88
N ARG A 375 -16.20 -2.63 -20.67
CA ARG A 375 -15.87 -1.21 -20.45
C ARG A 375 -14.46 -0.79 -20.94
N GLY A 376 -13.52 -1.73 -21.06
CA GLY A 376 -12.15 -1.41 -21.47
C GLY A 376 -11.42 -0.45 -20.52
N LEU A 377 -11.71 -0.49 -19.22
CA LEU A 377 -11.18 0.43 -18.20
C LEU A 377 -9.68 0.21 -17.92
N THR A 378 -8.94 1.30 -17.74
CA THR A 378 -7.48 1.38 -17.89
C THR A 378 -6.62 0.80 -16.75
N ASP A 379 -7.15 0.55 -15.55
CA ASP A 379 -6.37 -0.05 -14.46
C ASP A 379 -6.95 -1.37 -13.94
N GLY A 380 -6.21 -2.45 -14.22
CA GLY A 380 -6.56 -3.80 -13.79
C GLY A 380 -6.60 -3.98 -12.28
N ALA A 381 -5.77 -3.27 -11.50
CA ALA A 381 -5.77 -3.38 -10.04
C ALA A 381 -7.00 -2.70 -9.42
N THR A 382 -7.32 -1.48 -9.85
CA THR A 382 -8.53 -0.76 -9.41
C THR A 382 -9.82 -1.52 -9.77
N ASN A 383 -9.89 -2.07 -10.99
CA ASN A 383 -11.04 -2.90 -11.38
C ASN A 383 -11.14 -4.15 -10.52
N MET A 384 -10.02 -4.82 -10.26
CA MET A 384 -10.00 -6.00 -9.39
C MET A 384 -10.40 -5.65 -7.94
N PHE A 385 -9.96 -4.50 -7.42
CA PHE A 385 -10.40 -3.98 -6.12
C PHE A 385 -11.92 -3.80 -6.11
N ASN A 386 -12.50 -3.17 -7.14
CA ASN A 386 -13.94 -2.98 -7.25
C ASN A 386 -14.69 -4.31 -7.32
N THR A 387 -14.18 -5.28 -8.09
CA THR A 387 -14.73 -6.64 -8.16
C THR A 387 -14.71 -7.30 -6.79
N LEU A 388 -13.55 -7.33 -6.11
CA LEU A 388 -13.44 -7.94 -4.79
C LEU A 388 -14.34 -7.25 -3.76
N SER A 389 -14.33 -5.92 -3.74
CA SER A 389 -15.14 -5.14 -2.80
C SER A 389 -16.64 -5.35 -3.02
N ARG A 390 -17.12 -5.47 -4.26
CA ARG A 390 -18.55 -5.69 -4.54
C ARG A 390 -18.97 -7.12 -4.27
N CYS A 391 -18.17 -8.11 -4.69
CA CYS A 391 -18.52 -9.51 -4.54
C CYS A 391 -18.36 -10.03 -3.11
N TYR A 392 -17.40 -9.50 -2.35
CA TYR A 392 -17.04 -10.03 -1.03
C TYR A 392 -17.29 -9.08 0.15
N SER A 393 -17.81 -7.86 -0.05
CA SER A 393 -18.11 -6.96 1.09
C SER A 393 -19.15 -7.53 2.03
N GLU A 394 -20.18 -8.18 1.48
CA GLU A 394 -21.17 -8.88 2.30
C GLU A 394 -20.52 -10.11 2.93
N TYR A 395 -19.75 -10.92 2.19
CA TYR A 395 -19.05 -12.08 2.76
C TYR A 395 -18.16 -11.65 3.94
N CYS A 396 -17.30 -10.65 3.75
CA CYS A 396 -16.45 -10.07 4.79
C CYS A 396 -17.13 -8.90 5.51
N SER A 397 -18.30 -9.16 6.08
CA SER A 397 -19.08 -8.16 6.80
C SER A 397 -18.30 -7.59 7.99
N THR A 398 -18.65 -6.36 8.42
CA THR A 398 -18.13 -5.75 9.67
C THR A 398 -18.35 -6.62 10.91
N TYR A 399 -19.26 -7.58 10.85
CA TYR A 399 -19.60 -8.41 11.98
C TYR A 399 -18.68 -9.62 12.09
N GLU A 400 -18.38 -10.26 10.96
CA GLU A 400 -17.41 -11.36 10.91
C GLU A 400 -15.98 -10.83 11.11
N PHE A 401 -15.69 -9.67 10.50
CA PHE A 401 -14.43 -8.95 10.65
C PHE A 401 -14.72 -7.52 11.10
N PRO A 402 -14.71 -7.23 12.42
CA PRO A 402 -14.92 -5.89 12.96
C PRO A 402 -13.72 -4.97 12.67
N LEU A 403 -13.66 -4.56 11.41
CA LEU A 403 -12.67 -3.71 10.80
C LEU A 403 -13.37 -2.49 10.20
N SER A 404 -12.74 -1.32 10.30
CA SER A 404 -13.26 -0.08 9.70
C SER A 404 -13.42 -0.24 8.18
N ALA A 405 -14.27 0.59 7.56
CA ALA A 405 -14.46 0.59 6.11
C ALA A 405 -13.16 0.85 5.34
N ALA A 406 -12.26 1.68 5.90
CA ALA A 406 -10.94 1.94 5.34
C ALA A 406 -10.03 0.69 5.36
N LEU A 407 -10.00 -0.05 6.49
CA LEU A 407 -9.23 -1.29 6.61
C LEU A 407 -9.74 -2.37 5.64
N ARG A 408 -11.05 -2.54 5.52
CA ARG A 408 -11.65 -3.50 4.57
C ARG A 408 -11.30 -3.13 3.12
N SER A 409 -11.41 -1.85 2.77
CA SER A 409 -10.99 -1.35 1.46
C SER A 409 -9.50 -1.62 1.22
N SER A 410 -8.64 -1.39 2.21
CA SER A 410 -7.21 -1.71 2.13
C SER A 410 -6.96 -3.21 1.90
N ILE A 411 -7.72 -4.10 2.55
CA ILE A 411 -7.61 -5.56 2.36
C ILE A 411 -7.98 -5.97 0.95
N PHE A 412 -9.07 -5.40 0.40
CA PHE A 412 -9.45 -5.67 -0.98
C PHE A 412 -8.42 -5.14 -1.98
N GLN A 413 -7.85 -3.96 -1.73
CA GLN A 413 -6.80 -3.37 -2.57
C GLN A 413 -5.54 -4.24 -2.56
N ASP A 414 -5.07 -4.60 -1.37
CA ASP A 414 -3.95 -5.51 -1.16
C ASP A 414 -4.12 -6.86 -1.86
N SER A 415 -5.34 -7.41 -1.80
CA SER A 415 -5.69 -8.69 -2.41
C SER A 415 -5.72 -8.57 -3.93
N ALA A 416 -6.31 -7.49 -4.45
CA ALA A 416 -6.33 -7.16 -5.87
C ALA A 416 -4.92 -7.04 -6.45
N GLU A 417 -4.03 -6.28 -5.79
CA GLU A 417 -2.64 -6.14 -6.19
C GLU A 417 -1.88 -7.48 -6.16
N ALA A 418 -2.11 -8.30 -5.13
CA ALA A 418 -1.49 -9.62 -5.03
C ALA A 418 -1.93 -10.56 -6.16
N ILE A 419 -3.23 -10.58 -6.48
CA ILE A 419 -3.81 -11.39 -7.57
C ILE A 419 -3.29 -10.91 -8.92
N MET A 420 -3.28 -9.60 -9.18
CA MET A 420 -2.80 -9.06 -10.44
C MET A 420 -1.29 -9.24 -10.62
N SER A 421 -0.52 -9.16 -9.54
CA SER A 421 0.91 -9.50 -9.52
C SER A 421 1.14 -10.99 -9.85
N TRP A 422 0.35 -11.88 -9.24
CA TRP A 422 0.40 -13.32 -9.52
C TRP A 422 0.04 -13.62 -10.98
N ALA A 423 -1.07 -13.09 -11.49
CA ALA A 423 -1.50 -13.27 -12.87
C ALA A 423 -0.44 -12.78 -13.86
N GLY A 424 0.20 -11.63 -13.57
CA GLY A 424 1.32 -11.12 -14.36
C GLY A 424 2.53 -12.06 -14.38
N LYS A 425 2.92 -12.62 -13.23
CA LYS A 425 4.03 -13.59 -13.13
C LYS A 425 3.70 -14.89 -13.86
N LEU A 426 2.47 -15.36 -13.76
CA LEU A 426 2.04 -16.59 -14.40
C LEU A 426 1.98 -16.46 -15.92
N ALA A 427 1.49 -15.32 -16.43
CA ALA A 427 1.52 -15.03 -17.85
C ALA A 427 2.96 -15.02 -18.39
N ALA A 428 3.89 -14.40 -17.66
CA ALA A 428 5.33 -14.42 -18.00
C ALA A 428 5.89 -15.85 -18.01
N TYR A 429 5.61 -16.62 -16.96
CA TYR A 429 5.99 -18.04 -16.85
C TYR A 429 5.54 -18.85 -18.07
N ARG A 430 4.27 -18.67 -18.51
CA ARG A 430 3.74 -19.38 -19.69
C ARG A 430 4.41 -18.93 -20.99
N ILE A 431 4.67 -17.63 -21.15
CA ILE A 431 5.33 -17.10 -22.35
C ILE A 431 6.75 -17.68 -22.47
N ASP A 432 7.50 -17.73 -21.37
CA ASP A 432 8.86 -18.28 -21.38
C ASP A 432 8.85 -19.78 -21.68
N ARG A 433 7.91 -20.55 -21.12
CA ARG A 433 7.69 -21.96 -21.46
C ARG A 433 7.37 -22.19 -22.94
N LEU A 434 6.51 -21.36 -23.53
CA LEU A 434 6.16 -21.51 -24.95
C LEU A 434 7.32 -21.12 -25.89
N LYS A 435 8.22 -20.23 -25.46
CA LYS A 435 9.47 -19.95 -26.18
C LYS A 435 10.41 -21.15 -26.15
N ASP A 436 10.54 -21.80 -24.99
CA ASP A 436 11.40 -22.99 -24.83
C ASP A 436 10.90 -24.16 -25.71
N LEU A 437 9.59 -24.23 -25.99
CA LEU A 437 8.99 -25.24 -26.87
C LEU A 437 9.01 -24.87 -28.37
N GLY A 438 9.52 -23.70 -28.74
CA GLY A 438 9.51 -23.23 -30.14
C GLY A 438 8.10 -22.91 -30.69
N CYS A 439 7.07 -22.89 -29.84
CA CYS A 439 5.67 -22.69 -30.25
C CYS A 439 5.26 -21.22 -30.39
N PHE A 440 6.19 -20.26 -30.29
CA PHE A 440 5.91 -18.82 -30.42
C PHE A 440 6.41 -18.30 -31.78
N PRO A 441 5.56 -18.24 -32.82
CA PRO A 441 5.95 -17.74 -34.15
C PRO A 441 6.06 -16.20 -34.22
N LEU A 442 5.67 -15.47 -33.16
CA LEU A 442 5.79 -14.03 -33.10
C LEU A 442 7.18 -13.63 -32.60
N GLN A 443 8.07 -13.28 -33.53
CA GLN A 443 9.26 -12.47 -33.24
C GLN A 443 8.83 -11.09 -32.69
N LEU A 444 8.40 -11.05 -31.42
CA LEU A 444 8.27 -9.79 -30.69
C LEU A 444 9.67 -9.19 -30.62
N GLY A 445 9.90 -8.16 -31.43
CA GLY A 445 11.20 -7.54 -31.65
C GLY A 445 12.01 -7.42 -30.35
N THR A 446 13.24 -7.93 -30.40
CA THR A 446 14.19 -8.12 -29.28
C THR A 446 14.66 -6.84 -28.58
N GLY A 447 14.01 -5.70 -28.82
CA GLY A 447 14.28 -4.46 -28.12
C GLY A 447 13.92 -4.60 -26.64
N LYS A 448 14.90 -4.45 -25.73
CA LYS A 448 14.71 -4.45 -24.26
C LYS A 448 13.59 -3.51 -23.75
N ARG A 449 13.07 -2.60 -24.58
CA ARG A 449 11.88 -1.76 -24.32
C ARG A 449 10.54 -2.52 -24.41
N THR A 450 10.43 -3.65 -25.12
CA THR A 450 9.15 -4.34 -25.35
C THR A 450 8.69 -5.20 -24.17
N GLN A 451 9.57 -5.75 -23.34
CA GLN A 451 9.13 -6.42 -22.11
C GLN A 451 8.42 -5.45 -21.17
N ALA A 452 9.01 -4.27 -20.89
CA ALA A 452 8.36 -3.25 -20.07
C ALA A 452 7.06 -2.73 -20.71
N ALA A 453 7.00 -2.59 -22.04
CA ALA A 453 5.79 -2.20 -22.77
C ALA A 453 4.69 -3.29 -22.74
N PHE A 454 5.06 -4.58 -22.71
CA PHE A 454 4.11 -5.68 -22.55
C PHE A 454 3.46 -5.71 -21.15
N PHE A 455 4.11 -5.09 -20.15
CA PHE A 455 3.59 -4.95 -18.79
C PHE A 455 2.83 -3.63 -18.51
N ASN A 456 2.92 -2.64 -19.40
CA ASN A 456 2.35 -1.30 -19.20
C ASN A 456 1.21 -1.02 -20.20
N ASP A 457 0.01 -0.88 -19.64
CA ASP A 457 -1.28 -0.45 -20.21
C ASP A 457 -2.24 -1.46 -20.88
N PRO A 458 -2.23 -1.80 -22.18
CA PRO A 458 -3.37 -2.50 -22.80
C PRO A 458 -3.52 -3.98 -22.35
N TYR A 459 -2.45 -4.57 -21.80
CA TYR A 459 -2.47 -5.96 -21.33
C TYR A 459 -2.94 -6.13 -19.88
N ARG A 460 -3.03 -5.06 -19.07
CA ARG A 460 -3.54 -5.17 -17.69
C ARG A 460 -5.04 -5.50 -17.68
N ILE A 461 -5.79 -4.93 -18.61
CA ILE A 461 -7.22 -5.16 -18.82
C ILE A 461 -7.45 -6.59 -19.32
N ARG A 462 -6.69 -7.01 -20.33
CA ARG A 462 -6.79 -8.37 -20.89
C ARG A 462 -6.47 -9.44 -19.85
N ARG A 463 -5.59 -9.17 -18.88
CA ARG A 463 -5.29 -10.11 -17.78
C ARG A 463 -6.50 -10.39 -16.89
N LEU A 464 -7.37 -9.41 -16.63
CA LEU A 464 -8.59 -9.64 -15.84
C LEU A 464 -9.52 -10.63 -16.54
N MET A 465 -9.76 -10.43 -17.84
CA MET A 465 -10.60 -11.34 -18.64
C MET A 465 -10.03 -12.76 -18.70
N LEU A 466 -8.70 -12.87 -18.67
CA LEU A 466 -7.99 -14.14 -18.72
C LEU A 466 -7.81 -14.79 -17.34
N LEU A 467 -8.24 -14.16 -16.23
CA LEU A 467 -8.04 -14.72 -14.88
C LEU A 467 -8.54 -16.17 -14.74
N PRO A 468 -9.74 -16.54 -15.20
CA PRO A 468 -10.19 -17.94 -15.12
C PRO A 468 -9.32 -18.91 -15.94
N VAL A 469 -8.87 -18.48 -17.13
CA VAL A 469 -8.00 -19.27 -18.01
C VAL A 469 -6.61 -19.44 -17.41
N LEU A 470 -6.06 -18.34 -16.87
CA LEU A 470 -4.78 -18.31 -16.16
C LEU A 470 -4.85 -19.21 -14.92
N TYR A 471 -5.95 -19.14 -14.16
CA TYR A 471 -6.15 -19.99 -12.98
C TYR A 471 -6.20 -21.48 -13.34
N ARG A 472 -6.93 -21.86 -14.40
CA ARG A 472 -6.94 -23.25 -14.91
C ARG A 472 -5.53 -23.72 -15.26
N TYR A 473 -4.81 -22.91 -16.05
CA TYR A 473 -3.44 -23.20 -16.45
C TYR A 473 -2.51 -23.36 -15.24
N TRP A 474 -2.59 -22.45 -14.28
CA TRP A 474 -1.82 -22.54 -13.03
C TRP A 474 -2.15 -23.82 -12.26
N ARG A 475 -3.42 -24.17 -12.11
CA ARG A 475 -3.84 -25.38 -11.38
C ARG A 475 -3.26 -26.63 -12.01
N ASP A 476 -3.26 -26.71 -13.34
CA ASP A 476 -2.73 -27.86 -14.07
C ASP A 476 -1.20 -27.94 -13.93
N GLU A 477 -0.48 -26.83 -14.10
CA GLU A 477 0.97 -26.76 -13.89
C GLU A 477 1.38 -27.01 -12.43
N ASP A 478 0.62 -26.48 -11.47
CA ASP A 478 0.90 -26.67 -10.05
C ASP A 478 0.65 -28.13 -9.65
N ARG A 479 -0.39 -28.78 -10.19
CA ARG A 479 -0.64 -30.22 -10.01
C ARG A 479 0.50 -31.06 -10.58
N ILE A 480 0.96 -30.77 -11.80
CA ILE A 480 2.09 -31.47 -12.42
C ILE A 480 3.36 -31.29 -11.58
N TYR A 481 3.64 -30.06 -11.15
CA TYR A 481 4.80 -29.78 -10.32
C TYR A 481 4.71 -30.44 -8.93
N ARG A 482 3.52 -30.46 -8.30
CA ARG A 482 3.31 -31.13 -6.99
C ARG A 482 3.43 -32.64 -7.09
N ALA A 483 2.91 -33.26 -8.15
CA ALA A 483 3.11 -34.68 -8.41
C ALA A 483 4.61 -35.02 -8.57
N ALA A 484 5.34 -34.18 -9.31
CA ALA A 484 6.80 -34.31 -9.42
C ALA A 484 7.50 -34.09 -8.07
N ALA A 485 7.06 -33.12 -7.27
CA ALA A 485 7.61 -32.87 -5.94
C ALA A 485 7.36 -34.03 -4.95
N ALA A 486 6.18 -34.66 -5.03
CA ALA A 486 5.80 -35.80 -4.19
C ALA A 486 6.44 -37.13 -4.62
N THR A 487 7.12 -37.16 -5.77
CA THR A 487 7.83 -38.36 -6.23
C THR A 487 8.92 -38.71 -5.22
N GLU A 488 8.84 -39.92 -4.67
CA GLU A 488 9.83 -40.45 -3.74
C GLU A 488 11.02 -41.03 -4.47
N MET A 489 12.17 -40.93 -3.80
CA MET A 489 13.40 -41.53 -4.29
C MET A 489 13.37 -43.05 -4.14
N PRO A 490 13.55 -43.81 -5.23
CA PRO A 490 13.42 -45.27 -5.17
C PRO A 490 14.61 -45.96 -4.48
N MET A 491 15.80 -45.34 -4.44
CA MET A 491 17.02 -45.97 -3.92
C MET A 491 18.14 -44.98 -3.58
N GLY A 492 19.22 -45.51 -2.98
CA GLY A 492 20.40 -44.75 -2.55
C GLY A 492 20.24 -44.10 -1.17
N PRO A 493 21.17 -43.22 -0.76
CA PRO A 493 21.17 -42.60 0.58
C PRO A 493 19.97 -41.66 0.83
N ASP A 494 19.19 -41.39 -0.20
CA ASP A 494 17.97 -40.58 -0.13
C ASP A 494 16.71 -41.41 -0.43
N ALA A 495 16.79 -42.74 -0.46
CA ALA A 495 15.63 -43.61 -0.65
C ALA A 495 14.49 -43.26 0.34
N GLY A 496 13.24 -43.26 -0.15
CA GLY A 496 12.05 -42.89 0.63
C GLY A 496 11.88 -41.39 0.87
N LYS A 497 12.80 -40.53 0.42
CA LYS A 497 12.63 -39.06 0.50
C LYS A 497 11.93 -38.53 -0.74
N ALA A 498 10.95 -37.66 -0.57
CA ALA A 498 10.31 -36.97 -1.68
C ALA A 498 11.24 -35.91 -2.30
N PHE A 499 11.07 -35.62 -3.60
CA PHE A 499 11.83 -34.57 -4.29
C PHE A 499 11.69 -33.21 -3.61
N GLY A 500 10.50 -32.90 -3.10
CA GLY A 500 10.22 -31.73 -2.28
C GLY A 500 8.96 -31.91 -1.45
N ASN A 501 8.64 -30.92 -0.61
CA ASN A 501 7.38 -30.94 0.14
C ASN A 501 6.25 -30.39 -0.76
N PRO A 502 5.26 -31.21 -1.16
CA PRO A 502 4.14 -30.78 -2.02
C PRO A 502 3.20 -29.79 -1.30
N ASP A 503 3.18 -29.79 0.03
CA ASP A 503 2.26 -29.03 0.87
C ASP A 503 2.92 -27.81 1.54
N ALA A 504 4.25 -27.72 1.53
CA ALA A 504 4.94 -26.61 2.17
C ALA A 504 4.67 -25.30 1.42
N PRO A 505 4.18 -24.24 2.11
CA PRO A 505 4.03 -22.93 1.49
C PRO A 505 5.41 -22.41 1.04
N ARG A 506 5.58 -22.26 -0.28
CA ARG A 506 6.87 -22.04 -0.97
C ARG A 506 7.67 -20.82 -0.45
N ARG A 507 7.01 -19.83 0.18
CA ARG A 507 7.67 -18.63 0.73
C ARG A 507 8.62 -18.91 1.89
N ARG A 508 8.42 -19.98 2.68
CA ARG A 508 9.31 -20.29 3.83
C ARG A 508 10.67 -20.87 3.40
N GLN A 509 10.76 -21.53 2.26
CA GLN A 509 12.03 -22.12 1.80
C GLN A 509 13.06 -21.05 1.43
N LYS A 510 12.68 -19.98 0.71
CA LYS A 510 13.64 -18.93 0.30
C LYS A 510 14.24 -18.14 1.46
N ARG A 511 13.46 -17.83 2.52
CA ARG A 511 13.96 -17.03 3.66
C ARG A 511 14.82 -17.83 4.65
N LYS A 512 14.54 -19.12 4.88
CA LYS A 512 15.39 -19.96 5.74
C LYS A 512 16.70 -20.40 5.05
N LEU A 513 16.72 -20.48 3.72
CA LEU A 513 17.92 -20.85 2.96
C LEU A 513 18.97 -19.73 2.85
N GLN A 514 18.62 -18.46 3.13
CA GLN A 514 19.56 -17.33 3.00
C GLN A 514 20.34 -17.00 4.29
N THR A 515 19.82 -17.35 5.47
CA THR A 515 20.40 -16.90 6.75
C THR A 515 21.29 -17.91 7.46
N ARG A 516 21.40 -19.16 6.99
CA ARG A 516 22.42 -20.12 7.47
C ARG A 516 23.02 -20.90 6.32
N ARG A 517 24.36 -20.95 6.25
CA ARG A 517 25.15 -21.89 5.44
C ARG A 517 24.93 -23.34 5.93
N GLN A 518 23.70 -23.84 5.97
CA GLN A 518 23.46 -25.25 6.19
C GLN A 518 23.72 -25.96 4.85
N THR A 519 24.91 -26.53 4.77
CA THR A 519 25.36 -27.45 3.71
C THR A 519 24.78 -28.85 3.88
N SER A 520 24.06 -29.13 4.96
CA SER A 520 23.35 -30.39 5.14
C SER A 520 22.08 -30.40 4.29
N SER A 521 21.81 -31.56 3.69
CA SER A 521 20.53 -31.96 3.14
C SER A 521 19.36 -31.30 3.86
N LEU A 522 18.38 -30.83 3.08
CA LEU A 522 17.05 -30.49 3.62
C LEU A 522 16.59 -31.65 4.51
N THR A 523 15.80 -31.33 5.54
CA THR A 523 15.16 -32.25 6.53
C THR A 523 15.05 -33.69 6.06
N GLU A 524 15.19 -34.67 6.97
CA GLU A 524 15.23 -36.13 6.71
C GLU A 524 14.24 -36.66 5.65
N GLN A 525 13.12 -35.97 5.41
CA GLN A 525 12.07 -36.32 4.46
C GLN A 525 12.22 -35.81 3.01
N PHE A 526 13.13 -34.86 2.69
CA PHE A 526 13.15 -34.20 1.36
C PHE A 526 14.55 -34.05 0.72
N VAL A 527 14.62 -34.28 -0.59
CA VAL A 527 15.86 -34.21 -1.39
C VAL A 527 16.18 -32.77 -1.84
N GLY A 528 15.18 -32.04 -2.32
CA GLY A 528 15.28 -30.70 -2.89
C GLY A 528 15.93 -30.63 -4.28
N LYS A 529 15.80 -29.49 -4.97
CA LYS A 529 16.27 -29.32 -6.36
C LYS A 529 17.75 -29.64 -6.56
N ARG A 530 18.61 -29.42 -5.56
CA ARG A 530 20.04 -29.76 -5.66
C ARG A 530 20.27 -31.26 -5.68
N GLY A 531 19.59 -32.01 -4.81
CA GLY A 531 19.68 -33.46 -4.81
C GLY A 531 19.04 -34.06 -6.07
N VAL A 532 17.93 -33.49 -6.56
CA VAL A 532 17.32 -33.92 -7.83
C VAL A 532 18.21 -33.65 -9.05
N ARG A 533 18.99 -32.55 -9.07
CA ARG A 533 20.02 -32.36 -10.13
C ARG A 533 21.15 -33.38 -10.04
N ARG A 534 21.55 -33.78 -8.83
CA ARG A 534 22.53 -34.86 -8.65
C ARG A 534 21.96 -36.17 -9.20
N LEU A 535 20.69 -36.45 -8.94
CA LEU A 535 20.00 -37.61 -9.48
C LEU A 535 19.91 -37.57 -11.01
N GLN A 536 19.57 -36.42 -11.59
CA GLN A 536 19.61 -36.25 -13.05
C GLN A 536 20.98 -36.58 -13.64
N SER A 537 22.07 -36.24 -12.94
CA SER A 537 23.42 -36.62 -13.37
C SER A 537 23.79 -38.10 -13.13
N TRP A 538 23.01 -38.81 -12.30
CA TRP A 538 23.18 -40.23 -12.00
C TRP A 538 22.33 -41.13 -12.91
N LEU A 539 21.28 -40.58 -13.52
CA LEU A 539 20.47 -41.22 -14.56
C LEU A 539 21.30 -41.38 -15.84
N LEU A 540 22.06 -42.46 -15.94
CA LEU A 540 22.75 -42.86 -17.15
C LEU A 540 21.82 -43.64 -18.08
N PRO A 541 21.95 -43.50 -19.42
CA PRO A 541 21.32 -44.42 -20.36
C PRO A 541 21.77 -45.87 -20.09
N GLU A 542 20.89 -46.84 -20.31
CA GLU A 542 21.18 -48.26 -20.04
C GLU A 542 22.35 -48.77 -20.88
N GLU A 543 22.53 -48.25 -22.09
CA GLU A 543 23.65 -48.58 -22.97
C GLU A 543 24.97 -48.17 -22.33
N VAL A 544 25.03 -46.95 -21.78
CA VAL A 544 26.23 -46.42 -21.10
C VAL A 544 26.54 -47.25 -19.85
N ILE A 545 25.51 -47.69 -19.11
CA ILE A 545 25.69 -48.54 -17.93
C ILE A 545 26.27 -49.89 -18.33
N THR A 546 25.70 -50.53 -19.35
CA THR A 546 26.12 -51.87 -19.80
C THR A 546 27.53 -51.84 -20.39
N GLU A 547 27.83 -50.86 -21.25
CA GLU A 547 29.17 -50.65 -21.83
C GLU A 547 30.22 -50.41 -20.72
N THR A 548 29.90 -49.57 -19.73
CA THR A 548 30.84 -49.30 -18.62
C THR A 548 31.04 -50.55 -17.74
N LEU A 549 30.00 -51.35 -17.51
CA LEU A 549 30.10 -52.61 -16.76
C LEU A 549 31.00 -53.62 -17.49
N GLU A 550 30.87 -53.74 -18.81
CA GLU A 550 31.74 -54.59 -19.64
C GLU A 550 33.21 -54.15 -19.54
N HIS A 551 33.48 -52.85 -19.65
CA HIS A 551 34.84 -52.33 -19.49
C HIS A 551 35.40 -52.58 -18.08
N LEU A 552 34.58 -52.45 -17.03
CA LEU A 552 35.02 -52.75 -15.66
C LEU A 552 35.31 -54.24 -15.47
N ASP A 553 34.53 -55.15 -16.07
CA ASP A 553 34.81 -56.58 -16.03
C ASP A 553 36.13 -56.93 -16.74
N VAL A 554 36.42 -56.28 -17.88
CA VAL A 554 37.72 -56.42 -18.57
C VAL A 554 38.88 -55.95 -17.70
N LEU A 555 38.74 -54.80 -17.02
CA LEU A 555 39.79 -54.25 -16.15
C LEU A 555 39.99 -55.04 -14.84
N LEU A 556 38.93 -55.64 -14.30
CA LEU A 556 39.00 -56.47 -13.09
C LEU A 556 39.60 -57.86 -13.37
N TYR A 557 39.40 -58.40 -14.57
CA TYR A 557 39.86 -59.72 -14.99
C TYR A 557 40.69 -59.66 -16.29
N PRO A 558 41.84 -58.96 -16.29
CA PRO A 558 42.62 -58.73 -17.51
C PRO A 558 43.16 -60.04 -18.12
N ARG A 559 43.43 -61.07 -17.30
CA ARG A 559 43.92 -62.38 -17.77
C ARG A 559 42.94 -63.12 -18.67
N ASN A 560 41.66 -62.77 -18.62
CA ASN A 560 40.60 -63.44 -19.37
C ASN A 560 40.24 -62.71 -20.69
N ASN A 561 40.94 -61.64 -21.02
CA ASN A 561 40.58 -60.74 -22.12
C ASN A 561 41.79 -60.46 -23.03
N THR A 562 41.51 -60.07 -24.28
CA THR A 562 42.56 -59.71 -25.24
C THR A 562 43.16 -58.34 -24.91
N ASN A 563 44.45 -58.13 -25.23
CA ASN A 563 45.14 -56.85 -25.01
C ASN A 563 44.41 -55.66 -25.67
N GLU A 564 43.72 -55.89 -26.78
CA GLU A 564 42.93 -54.87 -27.46
C GLU A 564 41.70 -54.44 -26.64
N ARG A 565 40.96 -55.40 -26.05
CA ARG A 565 39.83 -55.10 -25.16
C ARG A 565 40.29 -54.40 -23.89
N ILE A 566 41.44 -54.78 -23.34
CA ILE A 566 42.04 -54.11 -22.18
C ILE A 566 42.35 -52.64 -22.53
N ARG A 567 43.01 -52.39 -23.66
CA ARG A 567 43.34 -51.03 -24.11
C ARG A 567 42.10 -50.16 -24.33
N LEU A 568 41.03 -50.73 -24.89
CA LEU A 568 39.74 -50.05 -25.04
C LEU A 568 39.11 -49.72 -23.67
N ALA A 569 39.11 -50.68 -22.74
CA ALA A 569 38.58 -50.48 -21.39
C ALA A 569 39.39 -49.46 -20.57
N GLU A 570 40.72 -49.41 -20.75
CA GLU A 570 41.58 -48.43 -20.09
C GLU A 570 41.27 -46.99 -20.54
N GLN A 571 40.96 -46.81 -21.83
CA GLN A 571 40.61 -45.53 -22.43
C GLN A 571 39.16 -45.12 -22.20
N ALA A 572 38.29 -46.07 -21.81
CA ALA A 572 36.89 -45.81 -21.59
C ALA A 572 36.69 -44.71 -20.52
N PRO A 573 35.82 -43.72 -20.78
CA PRO A 573 35.61 -42.61 -19.87
C PRO A 573 34.71 -43.01 -18.68
N HIS A 574 35.07 -42.58 -17.48
CA HIS A 574 34.23 -42.69 -16.30
C HIS A 574 32.89 -41.97 -16.53
N PRO A 575 31.74 -42.62 -16.24
CA PRO A 575 30.43 -42.07 -16.57
C PRO A 575 30.09 -40.77 -15.80
N PHE A 576 30.50 -40.67 -14.53
CA PHE A 576 30.24 -39.52 -13.66
C PHE A 576 31.41 -38.53 -13.49
N TRP A 577 32.66 -39.00 -13.42
CA TRP A 577 33.79 -38.15 -13.01
C TRP A 577 34.42 -37.40 -14.18
N LYS A 578 34.40 -36.07 -14.10
CA LYS A 578 35.13 -35.18 -15.01
C LYS A 578 36.45 -34.75 -14.38
N ASN A 579 37.51 -34.73 -15.19
CA ASN A 579 38.83 -34.32 -14.74
C ASN A 579 38.80 -32.82 -14.42
N ARG A 580 38.60 -32.49 -13.14
CA ARG A 580 38.72 -31.12 -12.64
C ARG A 580 40.20 -30.78 -12.63
N LYS A 581 40.72 -30.21 -13.72
CA LYS A 581 42.00 -29.47 -13.68
C LYS A 581 41.88 -28.48 -12.52
N ARG A 582 42.53 -28.77 -11.39
CA ARG A 582 42.61 -27.88 -10.23
C ARG A 582 43.24 -26.59 -10.72
N LYS A 583 42.44 -25.61 -11.15
CA LYS A 583 42.94 -24.24 -11.32
C LYS A 583 43.39 -23.81 -9.92
N ARG A 584 44.69 -23.57 -9.80
CA ARG A 584 45.36 -23.11 -8.57
C ARG A 584 44.53 -22.01 -7.90
N ARG A 585 44.50 -22.06 -6.57
CA ARG A 585 43.79 -21.15 -5.65
C ARG A 585 43.76 -19.71 -6.18
N ILE A 586 42.58 -19.21 -6.52
CA ILE A 586 42.28 -17.78 -6.53
C ILE A 586 41.37 -17.56 -5.32
N GLU A 587 41.87 -16.82 -4.33
CA GLU A 587 41.17 -16.46 -3.10
C GLU A 587 40.01 -15.52 -3.44
N GLY A 588 38.85 -16.11 -3.73
CA GLY A 588 37.65 -15.36 -4.11
C GLY A 588 36.65 -16.19 -4.90
N PHE A 589 36.32 -17.37 -4.40
CA PHE A 589 35.51 -18.36 -5.14
C PHE A 589 34.02 -17.94 -5.16
N ARG A 590 33.49 -17.52 -6.32
CA ARG A 590 32.04 -17.33 -6.56
C ARG A 590 31.47 -18.60 -7.23
N PRO A 591 30.54 -19.34 -6.58
CA PRO A 591 29.94 -20.56 -7.15
C PRO A 591 29.24 -20.39 -8.50
N SER A 592 28.85 -19.18 -8.88
CA SER A 592 28.25 -18.89 -10.19
C SER A 592 29.24 -18.98 -11.36
N GLN A 593 30.54 -18.93 -11.10
CA GLN A 593 31.59 -19.05 -12.12
C GLN A 593 31.90 -20.52 -12.48
N ASP A 594 31.41 -21.50 -11.72
CA ASP A 594 31.62 -22.93 -11.99
C ASP A 594 30.66 -23.51 -13.05
N ARG A 595 29.70 -22.72 -13.57
CA ARG A 595 28.79 -23.16 -14.64
C ARG A 595 29.49 -23.38 -15.99
N ARG A 596 30.75 -22.93 -16.17
CA ARG A 596 31.52 -23.10 -17.41
C ARG A 596 32.41 -24.37 -17.47
N SER A 597 32.44 -25.22 -16.44
CA SER A 597 33.28 -26.44 -16.45
C SER A 597 32.60 -27.70 -17.03
N GLN A 598 31.54 -27.54 -17.84
CA GLN A 598 30.93 -28.69 -18.53
C GLN A 598 31.87 -29.36 -19.55
N TYR A 599 32.94 -28.67 -19.98
CA TYR A 599 33.92 -29.12 -20.97
C TYR A 599 35.18 -29.83 -20.40
N GLY A 600 35.13 -30.37 -19.18
CA GLY A 600 36.21 -31.23 -18.68
C GLY A 600 36.20 -32.60 -19.36
N THR A 601 37.35 -33.07 -19.85
CA THR A 601 37.54 -34.47 -20.28
C THR A 601 37.16 -35.41 -19.15
N ARG A 602 36.39 -36.46 -19.44
CA ARG A 602 36.04 -37.48 -18.44
C ARG A 602 37.31 -38.21 -18.00
N VAL A 603 37.35 -38.58 -16.73
CA VAL A 603 38.46 -39.34 -16.14
C VAL A 603 38.46 -40.73 -16.79
N ALA A 604 39.58 -41.21 -17.33
CA ALA A 604 39.63 -42.56 -17.90
C ALA A 604 39.53 -43.62 -16.79
N LEU A 605 38.85 -44.75 -17.04
CA LEU A 605 38.63 -45.79 -16.03
C LEU A 605 39.96 -46.32 -15.46
N VAL A 606 41.02 -46.41 -16.26
CA VAL A 606 42.36 -46.87 -15.81
C VAL A 606 42.94 -46.06 -14.65
N SER A 607 42.53 -44.79 -14.50
CA SER A 607 43.03 -43.92 -13.44
C SER A 607 42.38 -44.14 -12.07
N LEU A 608 41.38 -45.02 -11.99
CA LEU A 608 40.78 -45.43 -10.73
C LEU A 608 41.55 -46.62 -10.13
N SER A 609 41.55 -46.71 -8.80
CA SER A 609 42.02 -47.89 -8.09
C SER A 609 41.07 -49.08 -8.25
N LYS A 610 41.56 -50.30 -8.00
CA LYS A 610 40.77 -51.53 -8.05
C LYS A 610 39.55 -51.50 -7.12
N GLU A 611 39.68 -50.93 -5.93
CA GLU A 611 38.56 -50.76 -4.99
C GLU A 611 37.49 -49.81 -5.57
N GLN A 612 37.92 -48.72 -6.20
CA GLN A 612 37.02 -47.78 -6.87
C GLN A 612 36.31 -48.41 -8.08
N TRP A 613 36.98 -49.30 -8.83
CA TRP A 613 36.32 -50.10 -9.87
C TRP A 613 35.21 -50.97 -9.29
N LEU A 614 35.48 -51.69 -8.19
CA LEU A 614 34.49 -52.53 -7.53
C LEU A 614 33.30 -51.71 -6.99
N MET A 615 33.57 -50.55 -6.38
CA MET A 615 32.51 -49.64 -5.93
C MET A 615 31.67 -49.12 -7.10
N LEU A 616 32.31 -48.68 -8.20
CA LEU A 616 31.61 -48.19 -9.39
C LEU A 616 30.80 -49.31 -10.05
N ARG A 617 31.35 -50.52 -10.14
CA ARG A 617 30.67 -51.72 -10.66
C ARG A 617 29.41 -52.03 -9.86
N ASN A 618 29.50 -52.03 -8.53
CA ASN A 618 28.34 -52.25 -7.67
C ASN A 618 27.28 -51.16 -7.84
N GLN A 619 27.70 -49.89 -7.93
CA GLN A 619 26.79 -48.76 -8.21
C GLN A 619 26.09 -48.91 -9.56
N LEU A 620 26.82 -49.31 -10.61
CA LEU A 620 26.26 -49.50 -11.95
C LEU A 620 25.33 -50.72 -12.03
N PHE A 621 25.62 -51.80 -11.30
CA PHE A 621 24.68 -52.92 -11.17
C PHE A 621 23.39 -52.51 -10.46
N GLU A 622 23.49 -51.67 -9.42
CA GLU A 622 22.33 -51.10 -8.76
C GLU A 622 21.52 -50.25 -9.75
N LEU A 623 22.17 -49.34 -10.49
CA LEU A 623 21.50 -48.53 -11.51
C LEU A 623 20.85 -49.38 -12.62
N LYS A 624 21.50 -50.46 -13.05
CA LYS A 624 20.96 -51.40 -14.04
C LYS A 624 19.73 -52.14 -13.49
N ARG A 625 19.80 -52.61 -12.23
CA ARG A 625 18.70 -53.28 -11.55
C ARG A 625 17.46 -52.40 -11.43
N TYR A 626 17.66 -51.09 -11.18
CA TYR A 626 16.58 -50.14 -10.99
C TYR A 626 16.30 -49.24 -12.20
N HIS A 627 16.80 -49.60 -13.39
CA HIS A 627 16.71 -48.72 -14.57
C HIS A 627 15.25 -48.40 -14.95
N THR A 628 14.33 -49.35 -14.78
CA THR A 628 12.91 -49.17 -15.10
C THR A 628 12.26 -48.15 -14.17
N GLN A 629 12.56 -48.19 -12.86
CA GLN A 629 12.09 -47.15 -11.93
C GLN A 629 12.73 -45.79 -12.25
N PHE A 630 14.00 -45.78 -12.66
CA PHE A 630 14.69 -44.56 -13.05
C PHE A 630 14.14 -43.91 -14.32
N ALA A 631 13.83 -44.71 -15.34
CA ALA A 631 13.14 -44.26 -16.54
C ALA A 631 11.74 -43.71 -16.19
N ALA A 632 11.01 -44.37 -15.28
CA ALA A 632 9.70 -43.91 -14.83
C ALA A 632 9.75 -42.54 -14.11
N ILE A 633 10.80 -42.27 -13.31
CA ILE A 633 10.95 -40.98 -12.61
C ILE A 633 11.67 -39.90 -13.41
N GLN A 634 12.28 -40.21 -14.55
CA GLN A 634 13.06 -39.24 -15.34
C GLN A 634 12.21 -38.03 -15.76
N VAL A 635 10.95 -38.27 -16.16
CA VAL A 635 9.98 -37.20 -16.46
C VAL A 635 9.72 -36.34 -15.22
N GLN A 636 9.56 -36.96 -14.05
CA GLN A 636 9.32 -36.24 -12.78
C GLN A 636 10.54 -35.42 -12.35
N VAL A 637 11.75 -35.96 -12.56
CA VAL A 637 13.02 -35.26 -12.33
C VAL A 637 13.08 -34.01 -13.19
N GLN A 638 12.80 -34.11 -14.49
CA GLN A 638 12.80 -32.96 -15.38
C GLN A 638 11.74 -31.92 -14.95
N ARG A 639 10.50 -32.35 -14.71
CA ARG A 639 9.39 -31.48 -14.28
C ARG A 639 9.66 -30.77 -12.95
N PHE A 640 10.29 -31.43 -11.98
CA PHE A 640 10.64 -30.81 -10.70
C PHE A 640 11.80 -29.82 -10.82
N LEU A 641 12.73 -30.06 -11.75
CA LEU A 641 13.88 -29.19 -11.98
C LEU A 641 13.50 -27.91 -12.73
N GLU A 642 12.49 -27.96 -13.59
CA GLU A 642 11.85 -26.79 -14.20
C GLU A 642 11.42 -25.74 -13.15
N ASP A 643 11.29 -24.49 -13.57
CA ASP A 643 10.82 -23.44 -12.68
C ASP A 643 9.40 -23.74 -12.20
N ALA A 644 9.18 -23.61 -10.89
CA ALA A 644 7.86 -23.86 -10.33
C ALA A 644 6.91 -22.75 -10.80
N PRO A 645 5.64 -23.08 -11.13
CA PRO A 645 4.67 -22.05 -11.45
C PRO A 645 4.53 -21.08 -10.27
N PRO A 646 4.30 -19.77 -10.50
CA PRO A 646 4.07 -18.81 -9.44
C PRO A 646 2.93 -19.26 -8.53
N SER A 647 3.15 -19.34 -7.22
CA SER A 647 2.11 -19.71 -6.27
C SER A 647 0.98 -18.68 -6.27
N PHE A 648 -0.26 -19.13 -6.23
CA PHE A 648 -1.41 -18.26 -5.98
C PHE A 648 -1.18 -17.46 -4.67
N PRO A 649 -1.67 -16.22 -4.57
CA PRO A 649 -1.54 -15.45 -3.33
C PRO A 649 -2.26 -16.15 -2.19
N GLU A 650 -1.49 -16.57 -1.19
CA GLU A 650 -2.01 -17.17 0.03
C GLU A 650 -1.50 -16.37 1.22
N VAL A 651 -2.40 -16.12 2.19
CA VAL A 651 -2.07 -15.54 3.48
C VAL A 651 -2.30 -16.64 4.50
N ARG A 652 -1.24 -17.01 5.23
CA ARG A 652 -1.40 -17.92 6.37
C ARG A 652 -2.11 -17.15 7.47
N GLU A 653 -3.23 -17.69 7.93
CA GLU A 653 -3.91 -17.17 9.11
C GLU A 653 -2.92 -17.16 10.28
N MET A 654 -2.83 -16.00 10.92
CA MET A 654 -2.10 -15.91 12.17
C MET A 654 -3.00 -16.51 13.24
N SER A 655 -2.71 -17.74 13.64
CA SER A 655 -3.34 -18.34 14.81
C SER A 655 -2.85 -17.58 16.04
N ILE A 656 -3.78 -16.99 16.79
CA ILE A 656 -3.46 -16.48 18.12
C ILE A 656 -3.30 -17.69 19.03
N ASP A 657 -2.17 -17.76 19.73
CA ASP A 657 -1.97 -18.75 20.77
C ASP A 657 -3.06 -18.58 21.85
N PRO A 658 -3.87 -19.62 22.15
CA PRO A 658 -4.90 -19.55 23.19
C PRO A 658 -4.35 -19.12 24.56
N GLU A 659 -3.08 -19.42 24.86
CA GLU A 659 -2.43 -18.97 26.10
C GLU A 659 -2.11 -17.48 26.07
N TRP A 660 -1.63 -16.96 24.93
CA TRP A 660 -1.42 -15.53 24.74
C TRP A 660 -2.74 -14.77 24.81
N LEU A 661 -3.81 -15.32 24.22
CA LEU A 661 -5.17 -14.79 24.36
C LEU A 661 -5.52 -14.71 25.85
N ARG A 662 -5.42 -15.79 26.62
CA ARG A 662 -5.71 -15.75 28.08
C ARG A 662 -4.83 -14.78 28.87
N SER A 663 -3.63 -14.44 28.39
CA SER A 663 -2.73 -13.47 29.03
C SER A 663 -3.07 -12.01 28.76
N LEU A 664 -3.96 -11.73 27.80
CA LEU A 664 -4.44 -10.38 27.57
C LEU A 664 -5.38 -9.98 28.72
N PRO A 665 -5.44 -8.68 29.08
CA PRO A 665 -6.45 -8.18 30.00
C PRO A 665 -7.86 -8.61 29.55
N GLU A 666 -8.78 -8.90 30.49
CA GLU A 666 -10.17 -9.31 30.18
C GLU A 666 -10.85 -8.37 29.18
N GLU A 667 -10.48 -7.09 29.20
CA GLU A 667 -11.00 -6.07 28.29
C GLU A 667 -10.59 -6.30 26.82
N ALA A 668 -9.47 -7.01 26.56
CA ALA A 668 -8.92 -7.33 25.25
C ALA A 668 -9.17 -8.79 24.81
N THR A 669 -9.41 -9.72 25.76
CA THR A 669 -9.77 -11.13 25.47
C THR A 669 -11.22 -11.37 25.18
N SER A 670 -12.08 -10.50 25.68
CA SER A 670 -13.50 -10.59 25.42
C SER A 670 -13.79 -10.33 23.93
N THR A 671 -13.80 -11.42 23.19
CA THR A 671 -14.37 -11.58 21.85
C THR A 671 -15.89 -11.57 21.87
N LEU A 672 -16.53 -11.47 23.04
CA LEU A 672 -17.98 -11.50 23.20
C LEU A 672 -18.52 -10.08 23.44
N LEU A 673 -19.33 -9.64 22.48
CA LEU A 673 -20.08 -8.39 22.39
C LEU A 673 -20.98 -8.05 23.60
N SER A 674 -21.11 -8.93 24.59
CA SER A 674 -22.07 -8.79 25.69
C SER A 674 -21.77 -7.65 26.68
N ASP A 675 -20.55 -7.13 26.70
CA ASP A 675 -20.13 -6.08 27.64
C ASP A 675 -19.79 -4.74 26.98
N TYR A 676 -20.06 -4.58 25.68
CA TYR A 676 -19.74 -3.33 24.99
C TYR A 676 -20.41 -2.11 25.65
N ALA A 677 -21.64 -2.26 26.15
CA ALA A 677 -22.38 -1.19 26.81
C ALA A 677 -21.81 -0.81 28.19
N GLU A 678 -21.40 -1.80 29.01
CA GLU A 678 -20.74 -1.54 30.29
C GLU A 678 -19.33 -1.00 30.13
N ARG A 679 -18.56 -1.50 29.15
CA ARG A 679 -17.25 -0.94 28.80
C ARG A 679 -17.37 0.46 28.23
N TYR A 680 -18.36 0.72 27.40
CA TYR A 680 -18.66 2.06 26.91
C TYR A 680 -19.06 2.98 28.07
N ALA A 681 -19.86 2.52 29.02
CA ALA A 681 -20.21 3.30 30.21
C ALA A 681 -18.99 3.57 31.12
N HIS A 682 -18.10 2.59 31.30
CA HIS A 682 -16.87 2.73 32.08
C HIS A 682 -15.84 3.63 31.38
N TYR A 683 -15.66 3.47 30.06
CA TYR A 683 -14.80 4.30 29.23
C TYR A 683 -15.34 5.73 29.14
N ARG A 684 -16.66 5.92 29.01
CA ARG A 684 -17.31 7.24 29.03
C ARG A 684 -17.19 7.89 30.41
N ARG A 685 -17.32 7.14 31.51
CA ARG A 685 -16.99 7.65 32.87
C ARG A 685 -15.52 8.04 33.00
N THR A 686 -14.61 7.28 32.40
CA THR A 686 -13.17 7.57 32.40
C THR A 686 -12.85 8.80 31.54
N LEU A 687 -13.46 8.94 30.36
CA LEU A 687 -13.36 10.11 29.50
C LEU A 687 -14.01 11.34 30.12
N LEU A 688 -15.13 11.20 30.83
CA LEU A 688 -15.76 12.28 31.59
C LEU A 688 -14.84 12.75 32.73
N ARG A 689 -14.17 11.83 33.44
CA ARG A 689 -13.14 12.18 34.45
C ARG A 689 -11.90 12.84 33.82
N LEU A 690 -11.58 12.53 32.56
CA LEU A 690 -10.49 13.16 31.81
C LEU A 690 -10.92 14.47 31.12
N ARG A 691 -12.22 14.72 30.97
CA ARG A 691 -12.82 15.93 30.37
C ARG A 691 -12.56 17.16 31.25
N ASP A 692 -12.46 16.97 32.56
CA ASP A 692 -12.12 18.01 33.53
C ASP A 692 -10.66 18.50 33.43
N PHE A 693 -9.84 17.90 32.56
CA PHE A 693 -8.39 18.14 32.45
C PHE A 693 -7.89 18.69 31.11
N ARG A 694 -8.77 19.14 30.18
CA ARG A 694 -8.33 19.81 28.94
C ARG A 694 -8.69 21.30 28.89
N PRO A 695 -7.77 22.17 28.43
CA PRO A 695 -8.10 23.56 28.11
C PRO A 695 -8.97 23.60 26.83
N ALA A 696 -10.01 24.42 26.89
CA ALA A 696 -11.06 24.57 25.88
C ALA A 696 -10.53 24.83 24.46
N ARG A 697 -10.62 23.84 23.58
CA ARG A 697 -10.71 24.03 22.12
C ARG A 697 -11.58 22.94 21.51
N GLY A 698 -12.80 23.32 21.15
CA GLY A 698 -13.78 22.51 20.44
C GLY A 698 -15.17 22.93 20.87
N THR A 699 -15.95 23.49 19.94
CA THR A 699 -17.34 23.91 20.15
C THR A 699 -18.19 22.75 20.66
N GLU A 700 -19.08 23.04 21.62
CA GLU A 700 -19.87 22.07 22.40
C GLU A 700 -20.86 21.22 21.56
N ASP A 701 -21.01 21.48 20.26
CA ASP A 701 -22.04 20.89 19.39
C ASP A 701 -21.56 19.81 18.40
N GLU A 702 -20.28 19.42 18.39
CA GLU A 702 -19.89 18.24 17.61
C GLU A 702 -20.20 16.96 18.39
N ASP A 703 -21.42 16.45 18.22
CA ASP A 703 -21.82 15.09 18.58
C ASP A 703 -20.89 14.08 17.89
N LEU A 704 -19.76 13.78 18.55
CA LEU A 704 -18.85 12.72 18.16
C LEU A 704 -19.53 11.39 18.39
N THR A 705 -20.18 10.86 17.36
CA THR A 705 -20.80 9.54 17.44
C THR A 705 -19.74 8.46 17.72
N PRO A 706 -20.11 7.36 18.40
CA PRO A 706 -19.19 6.26 18.73
C PRO A 706 -18.45 5.69 17.52
N GLU A 707 -19.11 5.65 16.35
CA GLU A 707 -18.51 5.21 15.08
C GLU A 707 -17.42 6.18 14.63
N ARG A 708 -17.59 7.48 14.85
CA ARG A 708 -16.65 8.52 14.42
C ARG A 708 -15.39 8.55 15.30
N LEU A 709 -15.53 8.32 16.61
CA LEU A 709 -14.40 8.18 17.53
C LEU A 709 -13.62 6.87 17.30
N PHE A 710 -14.34 5.75 17.11
CA PHE A 710 -13.72 4.49 16.70
C PHE A 710 -13.04 4.60 15.33
N ASP A 711 -13.64 5.31 14.38
CA ASP A 711 -13.03 5.58 13.08
C ASP A 711 -11.78 6.45 13.20
N ILE A 712 -11.76 7.46 14.08
CA ILE A 712 -10.58 8.30 14.34
C ILE A 712 -9.45 7.47 15.00
N GLU A 713 -9.76 6.68 16.02
CA GLU A 713 -8.78 5.82 16.69
C GLU A 713 -8.29 4.68 15.79
N THR A 714 -9.17 4.12 14.97
CA THR A 714 -8.84 3.07 13.99
C THR A 714 -8.10 3.65 12.79
N LEU A 715 -8.38 4.89 12.37
CA LEU A 715 -7.58 5.63 11.39
C LEU A 715 -6.18 5.87 11.94
N ALA A 716 -6.04 6.30 13.19
CA ALA A 716 -4.73 6.49 13.83
C ALA A 716 -3.96 5.15 13.98
N ALA A 717 -4.64 4.08 14.39
CA ALA A 717 -4.07 2.73 14.44
C ALA A 717 -3.73 2.17 13.05
N HIS A 718 -4.48 2.55 12.01
CA HIS A 718 -4.21 2.19 10.62
C HIS A 718 -3.06 3.01 10.03
N GLU A 719 -2.94 4.29 10.37
CA GLU A 719 -1.76 5.11 10.02
C GLU A 719 -0.49 4.55 10.66
N PHE A 720 -0.63 4.01 11.88
CA PHE A 720 0.42 3.28 12.59
C PHE A 720 0.70 1.89 11.98
N LEU A 721 -0.31 1.08 11.64
CA LEU A 721 -0.14 -0.23 10.97
C LEU A 721 0.40 -0.08 9.55
N GLN A 722 -0.01 0.94 8.81
CA GLN A 722 0.59 1.29 7.52
C GLN A 722 2.01 1.81 7.71
N ALA A 723 2.35 2.45 8.82
CA ALA A 723 3.73 2.78 9.16
C ALA A 723 4.54 1.52 9.52
N ALA A 724 3.96 0.56 10.25
CA ALA A 724 4.58 -0.69 10.67
C ALA A 724 4.73 -1.72 9.52
N ALA A 725 3.74 -1.83 8.64
CA ALA A 725 3.77 -2.70 7.47
C ALA A 725 4.76 -2.20 6.41
N ARG A 726 4.97 -0.87 6.33
CA ARG A 726 6.02 -0.26 5.48
C ARG A 726 7.44 -0.49 6.03
N LEU A 727 7.59 -0.82 7.32
CA LEU A 727 8.87 -1.29 7.89
C LEU A 727 9.18 -2.75 7.49
N HIS A 728 8.24 -3.51 6.93
CA HIS A 728 8.42 -4.92 6.59
C HIS A 728 8.28 -5.19 5.08
N PRO A 729 9.30 -4.80 4.28
CA PRO A 729 10.11 -5.84 3.65
C PRO A 729 11.61 -5.49 3.57
N VAL A 730 12.17 -4.76 4.54
CA VAL A 730 13.61 -4.88 4.81
C VAL A 730 13.76 -6.02 5.81
N VAL A 731 14.62 -6.97 5.48
CA VAL A 731 14.98 -8.12 6.31
C VAL A 731 15.16 -7.67 7.76
N GLY A 732 14.39 -8.25 8.69
CA GLY A 732 14.75 -8.21 10.09
C GLY A 732 16.14 -8.82 10.21
N GLN A 733 17.17 -7.97 10.21
CA GLN A 733 18.52 -8.38 10.52
C GLN A 733 18.51 -8.78 12.00
N PRO A 734 19.23 -9.84 12.38
CA PRO A 734 19.42 -10.13 13.80
C PRO A 734 20.20 -8.94 14.39
N ILE A 735 19.51 -8.10 15.15
CA ILE A 735 20.16 -7.24 16.13
C ILE A 735 20.83 -8.23 17.10
N SER A 736 22.15 -8.38 17.00
CA SER A 736 22.88 -9.16 17.98
C SER A 736 23.07 -8.28 19.22
N TYR A 737 22.43 -8.69 20.31
CA TYR A 737 22.65 -8.12 21.63
C TYR A 737 23.97 -8.66 22.18
N SER A 738 24.94 -7.77 22.38
CA SER A 738 26.12 -8.07 23.20
C SER A 738 26.09 -7.12 24.39
N ARG A 739 25.76 -7.65 25.57
CA ARG A 739 25.86 -6.91 26.83
C ARG A 739 27.31 -7.05 27.32
N THR A 740 28.07 -5.97 27.28
CA THR A 740 29.30 -5.87 28.05
C THR A 740 29.02 -4.98 29.23
N MET A 741 29.17 -5.53 30.44
CA MET A 741 29.88 -4.94 31.58
C MET A 741 29.65 -5.83 32.81
N GLY A 742 30.76 -6.17 33.46
CA GLY A 742 30.84 -7.05 34.62
C GLY A 742 30.33 -6.38 35.90
N VAL A 743 30.36 -7.16 36.97
CA VAL A 743 29.69 -6.96 38.27
C VAL A 743 30.11 -5.68 39.02
N ASN A 744 31.13 -4.94 38.56
CA ASN A 744 31.81 -3.90 39.35
C ASN A 744 31.69 -2.45 38.82
N TYR A 745 30.76 -2.13 37.91
CA TYR A 745 30.58 -0.75 37.43
C TYR A 745 29.14 -0.24 37.54
N ASP A 746 29.04 1.04 37.89
CA ASP A 746 27.82 1.76 38.29
C ASP A 746 26.78 1.93 37.17
N ALA A 747 25.52 2.11 37.57
CA ALA A 747 24.32 1.73 36.82
C ALA A 747 23.84 2.69 35.72
N LEU A 748 24.64 2.90 34.67
CA LEU A 748 24.11 3.32 33.36
C LEU A 748 24.06 2.12 32.42
N SER A 749 22.87 1.53 32.29
CA SER A 749 22.64 0.46 31.32
C SER A 749 22.62 1.04 29.91
N PHE A 750 23.68 0.80 29.14
CA PHE A 750 23.68 1.05 27.70
C PHE A 750 23.41 -0.24 26.93
N ALA A 751 22.56 -0.17 25.90
CA ALA A 751 22.42 -1.23 24.91
C ALA A 751 23.31 -0.92 23.71
N LEU A 752 24.18 -1.86 23.35
CA LEU A 752 24.96 -1.80 22.11
C LEU A 752 24.17 -2.46 20.98
N LEU A 753 23.68 -1.64 20.05
CA LEU A 753 22.94 -2.03 18.85
C LEU A 753 23.92 -2.17 17.68
N ASN A 754 24.23 -3.41 17.31
CA ASN A 754 25.10 -3.69 16.16
C ASN A 754 24.25 -3.82 14.88
N TYR A 755 24.45 -2.90 13.93
CA TYR A 755 23.83 -2.90 12.60
C TYR A 755 24.89 -3.19 11.54
N GLU A 756 24.69 -4.23 10.73
CA GLU A 756 25.61 -4.58 9.64
C GLU A 756 24.96 -4.26 8.29
N GLN A 757 25.48 -3.26 7.58
CA GLN A 757 24.94 -2.89 6.28
C GLN A 757 25.66 -3.67 5.16
N PRO A 758 24.97 -4.53 4.39
CA PRO A 758 25.56 -5.13 3.21
C PRO A 758 25.56 -4.08 2.09
N ARG A 759 26.73 -3.75 1.54
CA ARG A 759 26.79 -2.94 0.31
C ARG A 759 26.31 -3.79 -0.87
N ALA A 760 25.58 -3.16 -1.79
CA ALA A 760 25.02 -3.82 -2.97
C ALA A 760 26.07 -4.43 -3.92
N TRP A 761 27.38 -4.13 -3.75
CA TRP A 761 28.46 -4.53 -4.65
C TRP A 761 29.72 -5.00 -3.89
N GLY A 762 29.67 -6.19 -3.29
CA GLY A 762 30.85 -7.08 -3.11
C GLY A 762 32.04 -6.63 -2.24
N GLY A 763 31.95 -5.59 -1.43
CA GLY A 763 32.97 -5.20 -0.43
C GLY A 763 32.59 -5.61 1.00
N THR A 764 33.55 -5.56 1.93
CA THR A 764 33.37 -5.90 3.37
C THR A 764 32.23 -5.09 4.01
N ASN A 765 31.38 -5.76 4.80
CA ASN A 765 30.25 -5.16 5.50
C ASN A 765 30.73 -4.06 6.45
N THR A 766 30.11 -2.88 6.37
CA THR A 766 30.32 -1.83 7.38
C THR A 766 29.49 -2.19 8.61
N ARG A 767 30.15 -2.34 9.76
CA ARG A 767 29.52 -2.62 11.04
C ARG A 767 29.36 -1.30 11.80
N TYR A 768 28.13 -0.98 12.20
CA TYR A 768 27.80 0.18 13.01
C TYR A 768 27.43 -0.32 14.40
N THR A 769 28.06 0.24 15.44
CA THR A 769 27.76 -0.08 16.83
C THR A 769 27.16 1.18 17.47
N LEU A 770 25.90 1.10 17.85
CA LEU A 770 25.14 2.19 18.48
C LEU A 770 25.10 1.97 19.98
N ALA A 771 25.56 2.91 20.79
CA ALA A 771 25.37 2.89 22.23
C ALA A 771 24.11 3.69 22.60
N CYS A 772 23.07 3.01 23.06
CA CYS A 772 21.85 3.64 23.54
C CYS A 772 21.86 3.67 25.06
N ALA A 773 22.03 4.85 25.66
CA ALA A 773 21.75 5.06 27.08
C ALA A 773 20.23 5.13 27.28
N PHE A 774 19.68 4.30 28.16
CA PHE A 774 18.29 4.45 28.59
C PHE A 774 18.22 5.58 29.61
N CYS A 775 17.81 6.77 29.16
CA CYS A 775 17.54 7.89 30.06
C CYS A 775 16.04 7.94 30.36
N GLY A 776 15.67 7.60 31.59
CA GLY A 776 14.31 7.70 32.12
C GLY A 776 14.23 7.20 33.57
N GLU A 777 13.29 7.75 34.34
CA GLU A 777 13.09 7.51 35.78
C GLU A 777 12.87 6.02 36.14
N GLU A 778 12.49 5.17 35.17
CA GLU A 778 12.25 3.73 35.37
C GLU A 778 13.52 2.84 35.21
N ALA A 779 14.68 3.41 34.88
CA ALA A 779 15.90 2.64 34.62
C ALA A 779 16.47 1.89 35.86
N PRO A 780 16.44 2.46 37.09
CA PRO A 780 16.88 1.77 38.29
C PRO A 780 15.91 0.65 38.70
N GLU A 781 14.61 0.91 38.60
CA GLU A 781 13.53 -0.01 38.97
C GLU A 781 13.49 -1.25 38.06
N ARG A 782 13.72 -1.07 36.75
CA ARG A 782 13.88 -2.19 35.80
C ARG A 782 15.18 -2.97 35.99
N ALA A 783 16.22 -2.36 36.56
CA ALA A 783 17.45 -3.06 36.92
C ALA A 783 17.27 -3.92 38.18
N LEU A 784 16.43 -3.47 39.12
CA LEU A 784 16.03 -4.20 40.33
C LEU A 784 15.11 -5.38 40.02
N LEU A 785 14.01 -5.17 39.28
CA LEU A 785 13.08 -6.23 38.86
C LEU A 785 13.77 -7.34 38.06
N LYS A 786 14.84 -7.00 37.34
CA LYS A 786 15.64 -7.96 36.58
C LYS A 786 16.71 -8.66 37.42
N ARG A 787 17.21 -8.04 38.51
CA ARG A 787 18.04 -8.73 39.51
C ARG A 787 17.22 -9.79 40.24
N GLU A 788 15.95 -9.50 40.54
CA GLU A 788 15.00 -10.47 41.10
C GLU A 788 14.71 -11.60 40.10
N ASP A 789 14.41 -11.30 38.82
CA ASP A 789 14.15 -12.29 37.76
C ASP A 789 15.40 -13.13 37.39
N ILE A 790 16.62 -12.63 37.65
CA ILE A 790 17.89 -13.37 37.48
C ILE A 790 18.20 -14.23 38.71
N SER A 791 17.89 -13.76 39.92
CA SER A 791 18.03 -14.55 41.15
C SER A 791 17.06 -15.74 41.21
N GLN A 792 15.87 -15.59 40.61
CA GLN A 792 14.86 -16.64 40.50
C GLN A 792 15.15 -17.66 39.38
N ARG A 793 16.08 -17.36 38.46
CA ARG A 793 16.47 -18.23 37.33
C ARG A 793 17.86 -18.84 37.48
N ALA A 794 18.34 -19.05 38.71
CA ALA A 794 19.64 -19.66 38.99
C ALA A 794 19.69 -21.17 38.65
N GLU A 795 19.47 -21.52 37.38
CA GLU A 795 20.04 -22.74 36.79
C GLU A 795 21.32 -22.38 36.04
N GLN A 796 22.41 -22.96 36.53
CA GLN A 796 23.79 -22.70 36.15
C GLN A 796 24.03 -22.87 34.64
N ARG A 797 24.58 -21.83 34.01
CA ARG A 797 25.38 -21.99 32.78
C ARG A 797 26.74 -21.37 33.01
N MET A 798 27.74 -22.24 33.12
CA MET A 798 29.16 -21.89 33.13
C MET A 798 29.55 -21.21 31.82
N PHE A 799 30.23 -20.07 31.89
CA PHE A 799 30.98 -19.51 30.78
C PHE A 799 32.47 -19.78 31.01
N VAL A 800 33.09 -20.55 30.11
CA VAL A 800 34.54 -20.76 30.07
C VAL A 800 35.19 -19.55 29.44
N ASN A 801 36.19 -19.02 30.15
CA ASN A 801 37.02 -17.89 29.77
C ASN A 801 38.09 -18.35 28.76
N ALA A 802 38.40 -17.54 27.74
CA ALA A 802 39.60 -17.70 26.92
C ALA A 802 40.31 -16.34 26.78
N PRO A 803 41.39 -16.11 27.55
CA PRO A 803 42.21 -14.91 27.51
C PRO A 803 43.46 -15.16 26.64
N SER A 804 43.46 -14.75 25.37
CA SER A 804 44.71 -14.76 24.58
C SER A 804 44.70 -13.85 23.34
N GLN A 805 44.09 -12.67 23.42
CA GLN A 805 44.49 -11.55 22.54
C GLN A 805 44.49 -10.24 23.34
N PRO A 806 45.67 -9.68 23.66
CA PRO A 806 45.75 -8.31 24.16
C PRO A 806 45.39 -7.36 23.02
N PHE A 807 44.41 -6.50 23.26
CA PHE A 807 44.08 -5.38 22.38
C PHE A 807 45.19 -4.33 22.53
N LEU A 808 46.22 -4.42 21.69
CA LEU A 808 47.28 -3.40 21.64
C LEU A 808 46.84 -2.23 20.74
N PRO A 809 46.88 -0.99 21.25
CA PRO A 809 46.42 0.21 20.56
C PRO A 809 47.49 0.70 19.58
N SER A 810 47.34 0.41 18.28
CA SER A 810 48.18 1.02 17.26
C SER A 810 47.53 2.29 16.70
N ARG A 811 48.01 3.44 17.19
CA ARG A 811 48.13 4.76 16.52
C ARG A 811 47.30 4.96 15.24
N SER A 812 46.04 5.34 15.41
CA SER A 812 45.44 6.44 14.65
C SER A 812 44.46 7.15 15.58
N VAL A 813 44.85 8.32 16.04
CA VAL A 813 43.95 9.29 16.68
C VAL A 813 42.87 9.60 15.65
N ASP A 814 41.62 9.20 15.93
CA ASP A 814 40.34 9.65 15.33
C ASP A 814 39.24 8.56 15.39
N ALA A 815 39.04 7.91 16.54
CA ALA A 815 37.77 7.24 16.81
C ALA A 815 36.80 8.26 17.44
N VAL A 816 36.26 9.15 16.60
CA VAL A 816 35.14 10.02 16.99
C VAL A 816 33.88 9.15 17.06
N LEU A 817 33.30 9.02 18.26
CA LEU A 817 31.90 8.61 18.42
C LEU A 817 31.03 9.63 17.70
N MET A 818 30.48 9.27 16.53
CA MET A 818 29.57 10.13 15.77
C MET A 818 28.13 9.63 15.91
N TYR A 819 27.25 10.55 16.31
CA TYR A 819 25.80 10.36 16.33
C TYR A 819 25.16 10.67 14.96
N PHE A 820 24.21 9.80 14.58
CA PHE A 820 23.21 9.85 13.49
C PHE A 820 23.62 9.63 12.02
N ALA A 821 22.72 8.94 11.30
CA ALA A 821 22.80 8.66 9.87
C ALA A 821 21.94 9.65 9.05
N LEU A 822 22.56 10.33 8.08
CA LEU A 822 21.94 11.19 7.07
C LEU A 822 22.33 10.68 5.66
N GLN A 823 21.35 10.40 4.80
CA GLN A 823 21.49 10.40 3.33
C GLN A 823 20.14 10.87 2.76
N PHE A 824 20.02 11.96 1.99
CA PHE A 824 20.73 12.30 0.75
C PHE A 824 21.38 13.70 0.76
N GLY A 825 22.47 13.85 -0.01
CA GLY A 825 23.29 15.06 -0.10
C GLY A 825 24.74 14.91 0.41
N ALA A 826 25.22 13.68 0.57
CA ALA A 826 26.45 13.35 1.32
C ALA A 826 27.74 14.04 0.85
N LYS A 827 27.88 14.46 -0.41
CA LYS A 827 29.12 15.13 -0.87
C LYS A 827 29.08 16.66 -0.72
N HIS A 828 27.93 17.29 -0.91
CA HIS A 828 27.85 18.75 -0.82
C HIS A 828 27.59 19.22 0.61
N GLN A 829 26.76 18.49 1.37
CA GLN A 829 26.47 18.80 2.77
C GLN A 829 27.58 18.35 3.70
N ALA A 830 28.25 17.22 3.46
CA ALA A 830 29.47 16.90 4.21
C ALA A 830 30.60 17.89 3.87
N ARG A 831 30.69 18.38 2.63
CA ARG A 831 31.64 19.45 2.28
C ARG A 831 31.27 20.77 2.96
N GLN A 832 29.99 21.15 3.04
CA GLN A 832 29.57 22.32 3.80
C GLN A 832 29.78 22.13 5.29
N LEU A 833 29.47 20.98 5.87
CA LEU A 833 29.68 20.70 7.30
C LEU A 833 31.17 20.63 7.64
N LEU A 834 31.99 20.05 6.76
CA LEU A 834 33.45 20.06 6.87
C LEU A 834 34.01 21.47 6.63
N GLU A 835 33.46 22.28 5.72
CA GLU A 835 33.82 23.69 5.57
C GLU A 835 33.42 24.49 6.82
N THR A 836 32.25 24.25 7.41
CA THR A 836 31.80 24.92 8.64
C THR A 836 32.66 24.49 9.83
N LEU A 837 32.96 23.20 9.98
CA LEU A 837 33.87 22.68 11.01
C LEU A 837 35.31 23.16 10.80
N TRP A 838 35.75 23.27 9.55
CA TRP A 838 37.08 23.78 9.21
C TRP A 838 37.16 25.30 9.41
N LEU A 839 36.11 26.07 9.09
CA LEU A 839 35.99 27.50 9.38
C LEU A 839 35.87 27.75 10.89
N GLN A 840 35.17 26.89 11.64
CA GLN A 840 35.13 26.92 13.10
C GLN A 840 36.51 26.67 13.69
N ARG A 841 37.20 25.60 13.29
CA ARG A 841 38.58 25.31 13.75
C ARG A 841 39.59 26.38 13.33
N ARG A 842 39.42 26.97 12.15
CA ARG A 842 40.29 28.07 11.67
C ARG A 842 40.02 29.37 12.43
N ARG A 843 38.78 29.63 12.86
CA ARG A 843 38.42 30.77 13.73
C ARG A 843 38.83 30.54 15.20
N GLU A 844 38.75 29.31 15.71
CA GLU A 844 39.32 28.90 17.01
C GLU A 844 40.84 29.12 17.04
N ALA A 845 41.53 28.88 15.92
CA ALA A 845 42.97 29.12 15.81
C ALA A 845 43.36 30.61 15.69
N THR A 846 42.46 31.49 15.22
CA THR A 846 42.74 32.93 15.04
C THR A 846 42.15 33.83 16.13
N ASN A 847 41.11 33.40 16.85
CA ASN A 847 40.47 34.16 17.92
C ASN A 847 40.50 33.37 19.23
N ALA A 848 41.64 33.41 19.93
CA ALA A 848 41.76 32.92 21.29
C ALA A 848 40.93 33.80 22.25
N GLY A 849 39.63 33.53 22.40
CA GLY A 849 38.81 34.25 23.37
C GLY A 849 37.29 34.08 23.30
N ALA A 850 36.71 33.60 22.20
CA ALA A 850 35.25 33.47 22.11
C ALA A 850 34.79 32.01 22.37
N GLN A 851 34.34 31.71 23.59
CA GLN A 851 33.61 30.48 23.90
C GLN A 851 32.27 30.47 23.16
N MET A 852 32.05 29.51 22.26
CA MET A 852 30.72 29.22 21.70
C MET A 852 30.24 27.89 22.27
N THR A 853 29.54 27.96 23.41
CA THR A 853 28.74 26.86 23.97
C THR A 853 27.42 26.76 23.23
N ALA A 854 27.25 25.74 22.39
CA ALA A 854 25.93 25.14 22.20
C ALA A 854 26.06 23.68 21.78
N ALA A 855 25.92 22.79 22.76
CA ALA A 855 25.59 21.40 22.48
C ALA A 855 24.17 21.36 21.89
N VAL A 856 23.96 20.53 20.87
CA VAL A 856 22.61 20.22 20.36
C VAL A 856 21.85 19.51 21.48
N THR A 857 20.95 20.21 22.17
CA THR A 857 20.23 19.69 23.35
C THR A 857 18.93 18.96 23.00
N GLN A 858 18.34 19.22 21.83
CA GLN A 858 17.11 18.57 21.36
C GLN A 858 17.22 18.28 19.87
N ALA A 859 16.53 17.26 19.38
CA ALA A 859 16.30 17.03 17.95
C ALA A 859 14.84 16.64 17.76
N SER A 860 14.12 17.29 16.84
CA SER A 860 12.74 16.93 16.53
C SER A 860 12.71 15.97 15.35
N LEU A 861 12.07 14.82 15.54
CA LEU A 861 11.92 13.81 14.49
C LEU A 861 10.59 14.02 13.79
N THR A 862 10.60 14.37 12.50
CA THR A 862 9.38 14.41 11.69
C THR A 862 9.39 13.28 10.67
N LEU A 863 8.25 12.63 10.49
CA LEU A 863 8.04 11.65 9.43
C LEU A 863 7.49 12.37 8.19
N GLY A 864 8.31 12.52 7.15
CA GLY A 864 7.91 13.08 5.87
C GLY A 864 7.93 12.04 4.75
N ARG A 865 7.52 12.40 3.54
CA ARG A 865 7.79 11.60 2.34
C ARG A 865 9.03 12.16 1.63
N ASP A 866 9.95 11.31 1.22
CA ASP A 866 11.06 11.70 0.35
C ASP A 866 10.55 11.94 -1.09
N VAL A 867 11.47 12.34 -1.96
CA VAL A 867 11.27 12.60 -3.40
C VAL A 867 10.63 11.43 -4.15
N ASP A 868 10.91 10.20 -3.74
CA ASP A 868 10.40 8.99 -4.38
C ASP A 868 9.07 8.54 -3.76
N GLY A 869 8.55 9.32 -2.80
CA GLY A 869 7.30 9.06 -2.11
C GLY A 869 7.39 8.08 -0.95
N TYR A 870 8.59 7.63 -0.57
CA TYR A 870 8.82 6.76 0.59
C TYR A 870 8.79 7.58 1.88
N ARG A 871 8.28 6.99 2.96
CA ARG A 871 8.27 7.67 4.27
C ARG A 871 9.68 7.64 4.85
N ALA A 872 10.31 8.81 4.99
CA ALA A 872 11.62 8.99 5.58
C ALA A 872 11.49 9.76 6.91
N TRP A 873 12.24 9.32 7.92
CA TRP A 873 12.37 10.03 9.18
C TRP A 873 13.43 11.11 9.05
N PHE A 874 13.05 12.37 9.30
CA PHE A 874 13.94 13.52 9.28
C PHE A 874 14.22 13.92 10.73
N ALA A 875 15.49 13.88 11.13
CA ALA A 875 15.94 14.47 12.38
C ALA A 875 16.25 15.95 12.12
N HIS A 876 15.39 16.82 12.61
CA HIS A 876 15.64 18.25 12.65
C HIS A 876 16.45 18.54 13.89
N ILE A 877 17.74 18.75 13.65
CA ILE A 877 18.63 19.23 14.69
C ILE A 877 18.49 20.77 14.68
N PRO A 878 17.99 21.39 15.76
CA PRO A 878 18.15 22.81 15.98
C PRO A 878 19.65 23.06 16.13
N VAL A 879 20.30 23.34 15.00
CA VAL A 879 21.62 23.94 15.01
C VAL A 879 21.36 25.39 15.40
N PRO A 880 21.83 25.86 16.56
CA PRO A 880 21.78 27.27 16.85
C PRO A 880 22.59 27.96 15.77
N ILE A 881 21.86 28.64 14.87
CA ILE A 881 22.48 29.48 13.87
C ILE A 881 23.03 30.63 14.69
N GLN A 882 24.34 30.70 14.84
CA GLN A 882 24.98 31.96 15.18
C GLN A 882 24.65 32.88 14.01
N ALA A 883 23.56 33.63 14.15
CA ALA A 883 23.24 34.69 13.21
C ALA A 883 24.51 35.54 13.15
N ALA A 884 25.07 35.70 11.95
CA ALA A 884 26.14 36.66 11.81
C ALA A 884 25.57 38.01 12.28
N GLU A 885 26.35 38.77 13.07
CA GLU A 885 25.97 40.14 13.38
C GLU A 885 25.56 40.83 12.07
N VAL A 886 24.45 41.57 12.13
CA VAL A 886 23.87 42.20 10.94
C VAL A 886 24.94 43.10 10.33
N LYS A 887 25.53 42.65 9.20
CA LYS A 887 26.79 43.21 8.69
C LYS A 887 26.65 44.68 8.32
N ARG A 888 25.46 45.08 7.87
CA ARG A 888 25.11 46.44 7.41
C ARG A 888 23.62 46.67 7.66
N GLN A 889 23.27 47.88 8.07
CA GLN A 889 21.87 48.30 8.04
C GLN A 889 21.36 48.21 6.60
N PRO A 890 20.22 47.55 6.35
CA PRO A 890 19.64 47.51 5.02
C PRO A 890 19.24 48.91 4.56
N GLU A 891 19.56 49.25 3.32
CA GLU A 891 19.32 50.57 2.70
C GLU A 891 18.15 50.53 1.72
N VAL A 892 17.72 49.33 1.33
CA VAL A 892 16.70 49.09 0.31
C VAL A 892 15.71 48.01 0.76
N ALA A 893 14.51 48.03 0.19
CA ALA A 893 13.52 46.97 0.27
C ALA A 893 13.50 46.18 -1.05
N MET A 894 13.72 44.87 -0.98
CA MET A 894 13.67 43.93 -2.10
C MET A 894 12.38 43.12 -2.05
N GLY A 895 11.51 43.26 -3.06
CA GLY A 895 10.32 42.44 -3.24
C GLY A 895 10.54 41.28 -4.21
N LEU A 896 9.99 40.11 -3.89
CA LEU A 896 10.07 38.88 -4.69
C LEU A 896 8.68 38.39 -5.10
N HIS A 897 8.52 38.10 -6.40
CA HIS A 897 7.30 37.56 -7.00
C HIS A 897 7.58 36.21 -7.67
N GLU A 898 6.79 35.18 -7.34
CA GLU A 898 6.85 33.87 -8.01
C GLU A 898 5.87 33.85 -9.18
N HIS A 899 6.33 33.44 -10.36
CA HIS A 899 5.48 33.22 -11.53
C HIS A 899 5.91 31.97 -12.30
N ARG A 900 5.07 30.94 -12.29
CA ARG A 900 5.30 29.67 -13.02
C ARG A 900 6.64 29.03 -12.68
N GLY A 901 7.04 29.10 -11.41
CA GLY A 901 8.32 28.56 -10.94
C GLY A 901 9.54 29.41 -11.24
N GLU A 902 9.37 30.62 -11.75
CA GLU A 902 10.43 31.62 -11.86
C GLU A 902 10.25 32.70 -10.79
N TYR A 903 11.35 33.29 -10.32
CA TYR A 903 11.33 34.36 -9.33
C TYR A 903 11.80 35.68 -9.94
N PHE A 904 10.97 36.71 -9.80
CA PHE A 904 11.26 38.08 -10.21
C PHE A 904 11.49 38.92 -8.97
N PHE A 905 12.43 39.87 -9.05
CA PHE A 905 12.76 40.74 -7.94
C PHE A 905 12.69 42.21 -8.36
N ALA A 906 12.48 43.07 -7.37
CA ALA A 906 12.62 44.52 -7.50
C ALA A 906 13.18 45.08 -6.19
N THR A 907 14.12 46.02 -6.28
CA THR A 907 14.67 46.75 -5.14
C THR A 907 14.27 48.20 -5.23
N ILE A 908 13.78 48.74 -4.12
CA ILE A 908 13.48 50.16 -3.96
C ILE A 908 14.23 50.68 -2.75
N ASP A 909 14.77 51.89 -2.82
CA ASP A 909 15.31 52.53 -1.62
C ASP A 909 14.19 53.06 -0.70
N PHE A 910 14.56 53.55 0.48
CA PHE A 910 13.59 54.14 1.42
C PHE A 910 12.91 55.41 0.92
N SER A 911 13.41 56.04 -0.16
CA SER A 911 12.71 57.15 -0.84
C SER A 911 11.64 56.65 -1.82
N GLY A 912 11.57 55.34 -2.05
CA GLY A 912 10.68 54.70 -3.01
C GLY A 912 11.18 54.76 -4.46
N GLN A 913 12.45 55.12 -4.67
CA GLN A 913 13.10 55.09 -5.99
C GLN A 913 13.54 53.65 -6.31
N VAL A 914 13.25 53.19 -7.53
CA VAL A 914 13.62 51.87 -8.00
C VAL A 914 15.13 51.82 -8.29
N ARG A 915 15.84 50.88 -7.65
CA ARG A 915 17.30 50.72 -7.77
C ARG A 915 17.68 49.62 -8.76
N ASP A 916 17.01 48.48 -8.68
CA ASP A 916 17.24 47.32 -9.54
C ASP A 916 15.95 46.51 -9.70
N VAL A 917 15.78 45.86 -10.84
CA VAL A 917 14.65 44.95 -11.11
C VAL A 917 15.12 43.80 -11.97
N GLY A 918 14.55 42.61 -11.86
CA GLY A 918 14.97 41.55 -12.76
C GLY A 918 14.38 40.19 -12.45
N LYS A 919 14.98 39.17 -13.05
CA LYS A 919 14.72 37.77 -12.78
C LYS A 919 15.90 37.22 -11.97
N ILE A 920 15.61 36.38 -10.98
CA ILE A 920 16.65 35.62 -10.28
C ILE A 920 17.13 34.52 -11.23
N ASP A 921 18.35 34.69 -11.75
CA ASP A 921 18.94 33.74 -12.69
C ASP A 921 19.35 32.45 -11.97
N LEU A 922 18.73 31.35 -12.37
CA LEU A 922 19.08 30.00 -11.92
C LEU A 922 19.88 29.29 -13.01
N PRO A 923 20.92 28.52 -12.65
CA PRO A 923 21.61 27.69 -13.61
C PRO A 923 20.64 26.71 -14.33
N PRO A 924 20.76 26.49 -15.65
CA PRO A 924 19.78 25.74 -16.45
C PRO A 924 19.47 24.32 -15.95
N TYR A 925 20.44 23.68 -15.30
CA TYR A 925 20.29 22.32 -14.77
C TYR A 925 19.40 22.24 -13.52
N PHE A 926 19.03 23.38 -12.90
CA PHE A 926 18.06 23.43 -11.81
C PHE A 926 16.63 23.71 -12.27
N THR A 927 16.44 24.22 -13.49
CA THR A 927 15.11 24.57 -14.03
C THR A 927 14.39 23.42 -14.73
N GLY A 928 15.08 22.31 -15.04
CA GLY A 928 14.52 21.01 -15.49
C GLY A 928 13.61 21.05 -16.73
N GLU A 929 14.01 20.39 -17.82
CA GLU A 929 13.19 20.34 -19.06
C GLU A 929 11.81 19.67 -18.91
N SER A 930 11.59 18.90 -17.85
CA SER A 930 10.40 18.06 -17.64
C SER A 930 9.42 18.57 -16.57
N GLY A 931 9.61 19.79 -16.05
CA GLY A 931 8.76 20.36 -15.00
C GLY A 931 8.93 19.74 -13.60
N MET A 932 9.85 18.77 -13.44
CA MET A 932 10.28 18.30 -12.13
C MET A 932 11.51 19.10 -11.67
N GLN A 933 11.33 19.92 -10.64
CA GLN A 933 12.43 20.66 -10.01
C GLN A 933 13.33 19.71 -9.22
N SER A 934 14.65 19.92 -9.29
CA SER A 934 15.62 19.19 -8.45
C SER A 934 15.34 19.44 -6.96
N GLU A 935 15.62 18.47 -6.08
CA GLU A 935 15.58 18.67 -4.62
C GLU A 935 16.43 19.83 -4.13
N HIS A 936 17.49 20.17 -4.88
CA HIS A 936 18.39 21.27 -4.56
C HIS A 936 17.85 22.65 -4.99
N TYR A 937 16.75 22.69 -5.73
CA TYR A 937 16.15 23.91 -6.25
C TYR A 937 15.91 24.97 -5.15
N PRO A 938 15.27 24.66 -4.00
CA PRO A 938 15.05 25.64 -2.93
C PRO A 938 16.34 26.23 -2.37
N PHE A 939 17.40 25.41 -2.25
CA PHE A 939 18.67 25.83 -1.67
C PHE A 939 19.46 26.75 -2.59
N VAL A 940 19.48 26.45 -3.89
CA VAL A 940 20.17 27.28 -4.88
C VAL A 940 19.42 28.59 -5.07
N LEU A 941 18.09 28.54 -5.19
CA LEU A 941 17.27 29.74 -5.30
C LEU A 941 17.43 30.66 -4.09
N ALA A 942 17.32 30.13 -2.86
CA ALA A 942 17.52 30.91 -1.64
C ALA A 942 18.91 31.55 -1.61
N LYS A 943 19.97 30.83 -2.01
CA LYS A 943 21.32 31.37 -2.11
C LYS A 943 21.43 32.50 -3.13
N MET A 944 20.78 32.37 -4.29
CA MET A 944 20.78 33.41 -5.32
C MET A 944 20.02 34.66 -4.88
N ILE A 945 18.90 34.49 -4.16
CA ILE A 945 18.14 35.60 -3.57
C ILE A 945 19.00 36.35 -2.54
N VAL A 946 19.66 35.63 -1.62
CA VAL A 946 20.53 36.25 -0.62
C VAL A 946 21.71 36.97 -1.27
N LYS A 947 22.33 36.38 -2.30
CA LYS A 947 23.39 37.04 -3.08
C LYS A 947 22.89 38.31 -3.78
N GLN A 948 21.64 38.33 -4.25
CA GLN A 948 21.02 39.51 -4.86
C GLN A 948 20.70 40.58 -3.81
N ALA A 949 20.32 40.18 -2.60
CA ALA A 949 20.03 41.08 -1.48
C ALA A 949 21.29 41.66 -0.81
N ASP A 950 22.43 40.95 -0.87
CA ASP A 950 23.73 41.32 -0.30
C ASP A 950 24.75 41.57 -1.42
N GLN A 951 24.49 42.57 -2.25
CA GLN A 951 25.45 43.02 -3.26
C GLN A 951 26.42 44.03 -2.64
N ALA A 952 27.62 44.18 -3.19
CA ALA A 952 28.69 45.02 -2.61
C ALA A 952 28.25 46.45 -2.25
N GLN A 953 27.25 46.99 -2.96
CA GLN A 953 26.72 48.35 -2.83
C GLN A 953 25.36 48.46 -2.12
N GLN A 954 24.71 47.35 -1.73
CA GLN A 954 23.39 47.40 -1.10
C GLN A 954 23.13 46.18 -0.20
N SER A 955 22.55 46.43 0.96
CA SER A 955 21.93 45.42 1.85
C SER A 955 20.42 45.63 1.82
N ALA A 956 19.64 44.58 1.60
CA ALA A 956 18.19 44.69 1.39
C ALA A 956 17.35 44.00 2.48
N PHE A 957 16.25 44.64 2.87
CA PHE A 957 15.11 43.95 3.49
C PHE A 957 14.44 43.05 2.45
N ILE A 958 14.22 41.78 2.76
CA ILE A 958 13.65 40.82 1.80
C ILE A 958 12.17 40.60 2.06
N GLY A 959 11.32 40.94 1.10
CA GLY A 959 9.89 40.67 1.09
C GLY A 959 9.54 39.63 0.03
N ILE A 960 8.82 38.57 0.41
CA ILE A 960 8.35 37.53 -0.50
C ILE A 960 6.83 37.50 -0.58
N GLU A 961 6.29 37.51 -1.79
CA GLU A 961 4.85 37.42 -2.02
C GLU A 961 4.26 36.12 -1.42
N ASN A 962 3.17 36.25 -0.65
CA ASN A 962 2.34 35.10 -0.31
C ASN A 962 1.58 34.60 -1.56
N THR A 963 1.96 33.43 -2.05
CA THR A 963 1.36 32.78 -3.22
C THR A 963 0.50 31.55 -2.90
N ASP A 964 0.09 31.37 -1.63
CA ASP A 964 -0.75 30.25 -1.20
C ASP A 964 -2.11 30.23 -1.92
N TRP A 965 -2.62 31.40 -2.30
CA TRP A 965 -3.86 31.55 -3.05
C TRP A 965 -3.86 30.81 -4.40
N LYS A 966 -2.68 30.57 -5.00
CA LYS A 966 -2.55 29.79 -6.25
C LYS A 966 -2.91 28.31 -6.07
N ARG A 967 -2.88 27.78 -4.85
CA ARG A 967 -3.32 26.40 -4.55
C ARG A 967 -4.82 26.29 -4.31
N THR A 968 -5.46 27.39 -3.96
CA THR A 968 -6.90 27.45 -3.68
C THR A 968 -7.72 27.85 -4.90
N GLU A 969 -7.09 28.24 -6.01
CA GLU A 969 -7.76 28.66 -7.24
C GLU A 969 -8.41 27.46 -7.96
N THR A 970 -9.75 27.46 -8.02
CA THR A 970 -10.56 26.33 -8.54
C THR A 970 -10.63 26.26 -10.08
N GLY A 971 -9.97 27.19 -10.79
CA GLY A 971 -10.00 27.30 -12.25
C GLY A 971 -8.74 26.79 -12.98
N LEU A 972 -7.71 26.33 -12.27
CA LEU A 972 -6.46 25.87 -12.88
C LEU A 972 -6.65 24.55 -13.64
N ASP A 973 -6.03 24.43 -14.82
CA ASP A 973 -6.00 23.16 -15.53
C ASP A 973 -5.21 22.10 -14.75
N ARG A 974 -5.35 20.81 -15.11
CA ARG A 974 -4.71 19.71 -14.36
C ARG A 974 -3.17 19.78 -14.37
N ALA A 975 -2.56 20.33 -15.42
CA ALA A 975 -1.11 20.46 -15.54
C ALA A 975 -0.61 21.64 -14.71
N GLU A 976 -1.26 22.80 -14.81
CA GLU A 976 -0.99 23.99 -13.99
C GLU A 976 -1.20 23.69 -12.50
N ASN A 977 -2.27 22.97 -12.15
CA ASN A 977 -2.53 22.55 -10.78
C ASN A 977 -1.41 21.62 -10.26
N ARG A 978 -0.95 20.65 -11.06
CA ARG A 978 0.21 19.80 -10.68
C ARG A 978 1.48 20.63 -10.47
N LEU A 979 1.77 21.60 -11.34
CA LEU A 979 2.91 22.50 -11.19
C LEU A 979 2.78 23.38 -9.93
N ALA A 980 1.58 23.90 -9.66
CA ALA A 980 1.29 24.70 -8.47
C ALA A 980 1.49 23.92 -7.16
N PHE A 981 1.08 22.64 -7.12
CA PHE A 981 1.29 21.77 -5.96
C PHE A 981 2.73 21.25 -5.85
N ALA A 982 3.40 20.99 -6.97
CA ALA A 982 4.80 20.52 -6.98
C ALA A 982 5.81 21.60 -6.52
N HIS A 983 5.49 22.89 -6.70
CA HIS A 983 6.39 23.97 -6.34
C HIS A 983 6.58 24.08 -4.80
N PRO A 984 7.83 23.97 -4.27
CA PRO A 984 8.11 23.88 -2.84
C PRO A 984 8.20 25.25 -2.14
N ARG A 985 7.12 26.05 -2.20
CA ARG A 985 7.07 27.46 -1.69
C ARG A 985 7.50 27.60 -0.22
N GLN A 986 6.89 26.83 0.67
CA GLN A 986 7.17 26.87 2.10
C GLN A 986 8.64 26.55 2.40
N ARG A 987 9.18 25.53 1.72
CA ARG A 987 10.59 25.13 1.85
C ARG A 987 11.55 26.21 1.35
N ILE A 988 11.19 26.98 0.32
CA ILE A 988 11.99 28.12 -0.16
C ILE A 988 12.06 29.22 0.90
N ILE A 989 10.93 29.55 1.54
CA ILE A 989 10.87 30.58 2.60
C ILE A 989 11.71 30.16 3.82
N GLU A 990 11.62 28.89 4.24
CA GLU A 990 12.40 28.34 5.35
C GLU A 990 13.90 28.38 5.06
N VAL A 991 14.31 27.91 3.88
CA VAL A 991 15.73 27.90 3.48
C VAL A 991 16.26 29.31 3.25
N LEU A 992 15.43 30.23 2.73
CA LEU A 992 15.77 31.64 2.57
C LEU A 992 15.97 32.33 3.92
N THR A 993 15.09 32.07 4.89
CA THR A 993 15.23 32.57 6.27
C THR A 993 16.54 32.10 6.89
N TYR A 994 16.84 30.82 6.74
CA TYR A 994 18.09 30.23 7.20
C TYR A 994 19.32 30.88 6.54
N LYS A 995 19.32 31.03 5.21
CA LYS A 995 20.45 31.61 4.46
C LYS A 995 20.65 33.10 4.72
N ALA A 996 19.56 33.85 4.88
CA ALA A 996 19.60 35.27 5.25
C ALA A 996 20.28 35.45 6.62
N ALA A 997 19.88 34.66 7.61
CA ALA A 997 20.48 34.70 8.96
C ALA A 997 21.99 34.38 8.96
N ILE A 998 22.44 33.44 8.13
CA ILE A 998 23.87 33.11 7.99
C ILE A 998 24.66 34.27 7.40
N GLU A 999 24.09 35.00 6.44
CA GLU A 999 24.78 36.13 5.80
C GLU A 999 24.67 37.44 6.58
N GLY A 1000 23.97 37.43 7.72
CA GLY A 1000 23.75 38.64 8.53
C GLY A 1000 22.70 39.57 7.92
N LEU A 1001 21.76 39.02 7.14
CA LEU A 1001 20.57 39.74 6.66
C LEU A 1001 19.41 39.52 7.62
N LEU A 1002 18.49 40.48 7.66
CA LEU A 1002 17.27 40.38 8.45
C LEU A 1002 16.35 39.27 7.93
N ARG A 1003 15.48 38.77 8.82
CA ARG A 1003 14.53 37.71 8.50
C ARG A 1003 13.62 38.15 7.33
N PRO A 1004 13.51 37.35 6.25
CA PRO A 1004 12.59 37.65 5.16
C PRO A 1004 11.14 37.72 5.63
N THR A 1005 10.39 38.71 5.15
CA THR A 1005 8.99 38.96 5.50
C THR A 1005 8.06 38.46 4.41
N VAL A 1006 7.00 37.74 4.78
CA VAL A 1006 5.96 37.31 3.83
C VAL A 1006 4.95 38.44 3.64
N VAL A 1007 4.93 39.02 2.44
CA VAL A 1007 4.05 40.14 2.08
C VAL A 1007 2.71 39.61 1.58
N ARG A 1008 1.63 40.03 2.24
CA ARG A 1008 0.24 39.61 1.93
C ARG A 1008 -0.50 40.68 1.12
N ASN A 1009 -1.70 40.33 0.65
CA ASN A 1009 -2.61 41.24 -0.05
C ASN A 1009 -2.04 41.87 -1.33
N VAL A 1010 -1.14 41.18 -2.03
CA VAL A 1010 -0.64 41.59 -3.35
C VAL A 1010 -1.63 41.11 -4.41
N ALA A 1011 -2.13 42.02 -5.26
CA ALA A 1011 -2.98 41.68 -6.40
C ALA A 1011 -2.19 41.91 -7.71
N PRO A 1012 -1.54 40.87 -8.29
CA PRO A 1012 -0.61 41.01 -9.41
C PRO A 1012 -1.16 41.77 -10.63
N SER A 1013 -2.47 41.65 -10.88
CA SER A 1013 -3.15 42.27 -12.01
C SER A 1013 -3.73 43.67 -11.75
N ARG A 1014 -3.77 44.12 -10.48
CA ARG A 1014 -4.48 45.35 -10.07
C ARG A 1014 -3.62 46.34 -9.31
N ASP A 1015 -2.60 45.90 -8.60
CA ASP A 1015 -1.75 46.77 -7.78
C ASP A 1015 -0.62 47.34 -8.64
N CYS A 1016 -0.44 48.66 -8.63
CA CYS A 1016 0.62 49.32 -9.38
C CYS A 1016 1.92 49.43 -8.56
N GLY A 1017 2.99 48.84 -9.06
CA GLY A 1017 4.33 48.89 -8.46
C GLY A 1017 4.99 50.26 -8.55
N GLN A 1018 4.51 51.18 -9.40
CA GLN A 1018 5.02 52.55 -9.47
C GLN A 1018 4.35 53.48 -8.45
N CYS A 1019 3.01 53.51 -8.38
CA CYS A 1019 2.28 54.48 -7.54
C CYS A 1019 1.59 53.87 -6.31
N GLY A 1020 1.70 52.56 -6.09
CA GLY A 1020 1.08 51.85 -4.95
C GLY A 1020 -0.45 51.68 -5.03
N ARG A 1021 -1.13 52.37 -5.96
CA ARG A 1021 -2.60 52.32 -6.08
C ARG A 1021 -3.09 50.98 -6.62
N ARG A 1022 -4.18 50.46 -6.03
CA ARG A 1022 -4.98 49.35 -6.54
C ARG A 1022 -6.01 49.85 -7.55
N MET A 1023 -6.15 49.16 -8.66
CA MET A 1023 -7.16 49.44 -9.70
C MET A 1023 -8.37 48.51 -9.58
N ASP A 1024 -9.52 48.97 -10.05
CA ASP A 1024 -10.78 48.22 -10.01
C ASP A 1024 -10.79 47.01 -10.98
N GLY A 1025 -10.04 47.10 -12.08
CA GLY A 1025 -9.93 46.07 -13.11
C GLY A 1025 -8.51 45.55 -13.35
N SER A 1026 -8.40 44.45 -14.10
CA SER A 1026 -7.10 43.94 -14.56
C SER A 1026 -6.45 44.93 -15.52
N ALA A 1027 -5.22 45.33 -15.20
CA ALA A 1027 -4.40 46.22 -16.02
C ALA A 1027 -3.33 45.50 -16.83
N ILE A 1028 -3.38 44.16 -16.86
CA ILE A 1028 -2.43 43.35 -17.61
C ILE A 1028 -2.94 43.20 -19.06
N GLN A 1029 -2.10 43.56 -20.02
CA GLN A 1029 -2.34 43.41 -21.44
C GLN A 1029 -1.15 42.73 -22.10
N LEU A 1030 -1.39 41.83 -23.06
CA LEU A 1030 -0.31 41.26 -23.86
C LEU A 1030 0.13 42.32 -24.89
N ALA A 1031 1.39 42.78 -24.82
CA ALA A 1031 1.90 43.82 -25.71
C ALA A 1031 3.21 43.40 -26.37
N PRO A 1032 3.50 43.88 -27.60
CA PRO A 1032 4.77 43.63 -28.25
C PRO A 1032 5.93 44.27 -27.48
N THR A 1033 6.98 43.50 -27.22
CA THR A 1033 8.16 43.97 -26.51
C THR A 1033 9.07 44.76 -27.46
N ARG A 1034 9.01 46.10 -27.41
CA ARG A 1034 9.86 46.97 -28.25
C ARG A 1034 11.13 47.45 -27.56
N HIS A 1035 11.09 47.55 -26.23
CA HIS A 1035 12.20 48.05 -25.41
C HIS A 1035 12.47 47.06 -24.28
N CYS A 1036 13.70 47.05 -23.78
CA CYS A 1036 14.06 46.27 -22.61
C CYS A 1036 13.32 46.79 -21.37
N PHE A 1037 12.46 45.97 -20.77
CA PHE A 1037 11.72 46.36 -19.57
C PHE A 1037 12.63 46.62 -18.37
N HIS A 1038 13.71 45.85 -18.22
CA HIS A 1038 14.71 46.09 -17.18
C HIS A 1038 15.28 47.51 -17.29
N CYS A 1039 15.87 47.84 -18.44
CA CYS A 1039 16.49 49.16 -18.61
C CYS A 1039 15.45 50.30 -18.61
N ALA A 1040 14.26 50.08 -19.18
CA ALA A 1040 13.18 51.06 -19.17
C ALA A 1040 12.68 51.37 -17.74
N THR A 1041 12.60 50.35 -16.87
CA THR A 1041 12.21 50.54 -15.46
C THR A 1041 13.28 51.31 -14.68
N LEU A 1042 14.55 51.17 -15.07
CA LEU A 1042 15.68 51.97 -14.55
C LEU A 1042 15.83 53.34 -15.23
N GLY A 1043 14.84 53.78 -16.01
CA GLY A 1043 14.82 55.09 -16.67
C GLY A 1043 15.70 55.20 -17.92
N ARG A 1044 16.20 54.09 -18.47
CA ARG A 1044 17.09 54.05 -19.65
C ARG A 1044 16.56 53.07 -20.70
N PRO A 1045 15.50 53.41 -21.47
CA PRO A 1045 14.92 52.48 -22.44
C PRO A 1045 15.92 52.17 -23.56
N HIS A 1046 16.23 50.88 -23.74
CA HIS A 1046 17.07 50.41 -24.84
C HIS A 1046 16.27 49.52 -25.78
N ALA A 1047 16.51 49.67 -27.08
CA ALA A 1047 15.92 48.81 -28.10
C ALA A 1047 16.41 47.37 -27.95
N LEU A 1048 15.54 46.41 -28.28
CA LEU A 1048 15.90 45.00 -28.29
C LEU A 1048 16.32 44.55 -29.69
N ARG A 1049 17.37 43.73 -29.76
CA ARG A 1049 17.82 43.08 -30.99
C ARG A 1049 17.27 41.66 -31.05
N GLN A 1050 16.78 41.23 -32.19
CA GLN A 1050 16.29 39.88 -32.38
C GLN A 1050 17.43 38.84 -32.37
N VAL A 1051 17.27 37.77 -31.59
CA VAL A 1051 18.22 36.66 -31.45
C VAL A 1051 17.47 35.33 -31.63
N GLY A 1052 17.93 34.51 -32.59
CA GLY A 1052 17.35 33.22 -32.96
C GLY A 1052 16.59 33.21 -34.30
N GLN A 1053 16.63 32.07 -35.02
CA GLN A 1053 15.86 31.83 -36.25
C GLN A 1053 14.67 30.88 -35.96
N GLY A 1054 13.55 31.07 -36.66
CA GLY A 1054 12.38 30.16 -36.59
C GLY A 1054 11.26 30.59 -35.62
N ARG A 1055 10.46 29.63 -35.13
CA ARG A 1055 9.27 29.86 -34.28
C ARG A 1055 9.59 30.33 -32.85
N ASN A 1056 10.83 30.22 -32.40
CA ASN A 1056 11.30 30.65 -31.07
C ASN A 1056 12.08 31.97 -31.17
N GLN A 1057 11.50 33.00 -31.79
CA GLN A 1057 12.15 34.32 -31.87
C GLN A 1057 12.23 34.92 -30.46
N THR A 1058 13.44 35.24 -30.01
CA THR A 1058 13.68 35.96 -28.76
C THR A 1058 14.31 37.32 -29.06
N LEU A 1059 14.19 38.24 -28.11
CA LEU A 1059 14.69 39.60 -28.22
C LEU A 1059 15.73 39.83 -27.11
N CYS A 1060 16.98 40.13 -27.46
CA CYS A 1060 18.05 40.41 -26.51
C CYS A 1060 18.29 41.92 -26.39
N CYS A 1061 18.41 42.43 -25.17
CA CYS A 1061 18.82 43.82 -24.96
C CYS A 1061 20.30 43.97 -25.28
N THR A 1062 20.64 44.94 -26.13
CA THR A 1062 22.04 45.21 -26.52
C THR A 1062 22.89 45.78 -25.38
N VAL A 1063 22.27 46.28 -24.32
CA VAL A 1063 22.96 46.92 -23.20
C VAL A 1063 23.07 45.98 -22.00
N CYS A 1064 21.96 45.42 -21.51
CA CYS A 1064 21.99 44.54 -20.34
C CYS A 1064 22.09 43.04 -20.67
N GLY A 1065 22.03 42.66 -21.95
CA GLY A 1065 22.10 41.26 -22.39
C GLY A 1065 20.88 40.39 -22.04
N GLN A 1066 19.84 40.95 -21.40
CA GLN A 1066 18.66 40.18 -21.04
C GLN A 1066 17.82 39.79 -22.26
N ILE A 1067 17.31 38.55 -22.22
CA ILE A 1067 16.51 37.95 -23.28
C ILE A 1067 15.02 38.03 -22.91
N TRP A 1068 14.21 38.48 -23.85
CA TRP A 1068 12.77 38.74 -23.72
C TRP A 1068 12.02 37.98 -24.81
N SER A 1069 10.76 37.63 -24.56
CA SER A 1069 9.88 37.17 -25.64
C SER A 1069 9.38 38.34 -26.49
N THR A 1070 8.94 38.06 -27.71
CA THR A 1070 8.40 39.06 -28.65
C THR A 1070 7.11 39.71 -28.16
N ARG A 1071 6.36 39.03 -27.29
CA ARG A 1071 5.13 39.51 -26.66
C ARG A 1071 5.14 39.15 -25.18
N GLU A 1072 5.20 40.17 -24.34
CA GLU A 1072 5.18 40.01 -22.88
C GLU A 1072 3.86 40.54 -22.29
N LEU A 1073 3.52 40.06 -21.11
CA LEU A 1073 2.43 40.63 -20.31
C LEU A 1073 2.91 41.95 -19.71
N VAL A 1074 2.25 43.04 -20.08
CA VAL A 1074 2.55 44.40 -19.64
C VAL A 1074 1.45 44.87 -18.72
N PHE A 1075 1.84 45.40 -17.57
CA PHE A 1075 0.96 46.10 -16.65
C PHE A 1075 0.92 47.58 -17.01
N ARG A 1076 -0.29 48.11 -17.23
CA ARG A 1076 -0.53 49.53 -17.55
C ARG A 1076 -1.39 50.18 -16.48
N CYS A 1077 -0.78 51.01 -15.64
CA CYS A 1077 -1.54 51.73 -14.62
C CYS A 1077 -2.44 52.80 -15.25
N SER A 1078 -3.74 52.79 -14.98
CA SER A 1078 -4.66 53.84 -15.42
C SER A 1078 -4.43 55.17 -14.70
N GLN A 1079 -3.87 55.13 -13.48
CA GLN A 1079 -3.67 56.28 -12.61
C GLN A 1079 -2.39 57.03 -12.93
N CYS A 1080 -1.22 56.38 -12.81
CA CYS A 1080 0.07 57.03 -13.07
C CYS A 1080 0.61 56.81 -14.49
N ARG A 1081 -0.14 56.10 -15.35
CA ARG A 1081 0.23 55.79 -16.74
C ARG A 1081 1.55 55.01 -16.88
N SER A 1082 2.07 54.43 -15.80
CA SER A 1082 3.28 53.60 -15.86
C SER A 1082 3.05 52.34 -16.68
N HIS A 1083 4.03 52.00 -17.52
CA HIS A 1083 4.06 50.78 -18.31
C HIS A 1083 5.22 49.91 -17.84
N GLN A 1084 4.91 48.76 -17.24
CA GLN A 1084 5.92 47.86 -16.66
C GLN A 1084 5.67 46.43 -17.09
N HIS A 1085 6.70 45.60 -17.10
CA HIS A 1085 6.51 44.16 -17.25
C HIS A 1085 5.67 43.64 -16.06
N ALA A 1086 4.62 42.87 -16.30
CA ALA A 1086 3.64 42.54 -15.26
C ALA A 1086 4.27 41.79 -14.06
N ARG A 1087 5.27 40.94 -14.33
CA ARG A 1087 5.97 40.19 -13.28
C ARG A 1087 6.86 41.11 -12.44
N VAL A 1088 7.54 42.06 -13.08
CA VAL A 1088 8.36 43.09 -12.42
C VAL A 1088 7.48 44.07 -11.63
N ASN A 1089 6.35 44.51 -12.18
CA ASN A 1089 5.39 45.36 -11.48
C ASN A 1089 4.93 44.69 -10.18
N THR A 1090 4.65 43.38 -10.21
CA THR A 1090 4.25 42.65 -9.01
C THR A 1090 5.37 42.59 -7.98
N ALA A 1091 6.62 42.35 -8.41
CA ALA A 1091 7.78 42.42 -7.52
C ALA A 1091 7.96 43.82 -6.90
N LEU A 1092 7.71 44.90 -7.67
CA LEU A 1092 7.70 46.28 -7.17
C LEU A 1092 6.59 46.53 -6.15
N VAL A 1093 5.39 45.98 -6.35
CA VAL A 1093 4.30 46.04 -5.36
C VAL A 1093 4.73 45.36 -4.06
N VAL A 1094 5.36 44.18 -4.15
CA VAL A 1094 5.87 43.46 -2.96
C VAL A 1094 6.90 44.33 -2.24
N ALA A 1095 7.82 44.95 -2.97
CA ALA A 1095 8.86 45.83 -2.40
C ALA A 1095 8.25 47.05 -1.69
N ARG A 1096 7.25 47.71 -2.31
CA ARG A 1096 6.56 48.87 -1.73
C ARG A 1096 5.78 48.52 -0.48
N LYS A 1097 5.04 47.41 -0.49
CA LYS A 1097 4.31 46.97 0.71
C LYS A 1097 5.23 46.57 1.85
N LEU A 1098 6.40 46.00 1.52
CA LEU A 1098 7.43 45.75 2.52
C LEU A 1098 7.95 47.06 3.12
N LEU A 1099 8.22 48.06 2.27
CA LEU A 1099 8.65 49.38 2.71
C LEU A 1099 7.60 50.07 3.60
N GLU A 1100 6.32 49.98 3.23
CA GLU A 1100 5.18 50.45 4.05
C GLU A 1100 5.19 49.75 5.43
N GLN A 1101 5.29 48.42 5.46
CA GLN A 1101 5.35 47.64 6.72
C GLN A 1101 6.52 48.05 7.61
N ILE A 1102 7.71 48.27 7.05
CA ILE A 1102 8.89 48.70 7.80
C ILE A 1102 8.68 50.11 8.36
N THR A 1103 8.07 51.00 7.57
CA THR A 1103 7.81 52.38 7.98
C THR A 1103 6.76 52.44 9.08
N ASP A 1104 5.70 51.63 8.99
CA ASP A 1104 4.65 51.54 9.99
C ASP A 1104 5.17 50.96 11.31
N GLN A 1105 5.96 49.88 11.26
CA GLN A 1105 6.62 49.31 12.44
C GLN A 1105 7.51 50.33 13.15
N ARG A 1106 8.28 51.11 12.38
CA ARG A 1106 9.13 52.16 12.95
C ARG A 1106 8.31 53.27 13.61
N ARG A 1107 7.17 53.65 13.04
CA ARG A 1107 6.26 54.64 13.65
C ARG A 1107 5.64 54.12 14.94
N GLU A 1108 5.28 52.84 14.98
CA GLU A 1108 4.78 52.18 16.20
C GLU A 1108 5.86 52.15 17.29
N GLU A 1109 7.10 51.77 16.95
CA GLU A 1109 8.24 51.80 17.87
C GLU A 1109 8.57 53.23 18.36
N GLU A 1110 8.55 54.22 17.47
CA GLU A 1110 8.75 55.63 17.85
C GLU A 1110 7.61 56.17 18.74
N ALA A 1111 6.38 55.70 18.53
CA ALA A 1111 5.22 56.04 19.38
C ALA A 1111 5.25 55.35 20.75
N GLU A 1112 5.81 54.14 20.87
CA GLU A 1112 5.97 53.44 22.15
C GLU A 1112 7.14 53.97 22.99
N VAL A 1113 8.18 54.53 22.35
CA VAL A 1113 9.38 55.06 23.02
C VAL A 1113 9.23 56.54 23.43
N SER A 1114 8.26 57.26 22.88
CA SER A 1114 7.96 58.64 23.25
C SER A 1114 6.81 58.71 24.27
N PRO A 1115 7.05 58.94 25.57
CA PRO A 1115 5.99 59.24 26.54
C PRO A 1115 5.30 60.57 26.23
#